data_AF-A0A1I7TUY1-F1
#
_entry.id   AF-A0A1I7TUY1-F1
#
_cell.length_a   1.000
_cell.length_b   1.000
_cell.length_c   1.000
_cell.angle_alpha   90.00
_cell.angle_beta   90.00
_cell.angle_gamma   90.00
#
_symmetry.space_group_name_H-M   'P 1'
#
loop_
_entity.id
_entity.type
_entity.pdbx_description
1 polymer ?
#
loop_
_entity_poly.entity_id
_entity_poly.type
_entity_poly.pdbx_seq_one_letter_code
_entity_poly.pdbx_strand_id
1 'polypeptide(L)'
;MQQAAAGLPPHQFAALLPIAYANLASQPDPSSPLHTLCLQHVMFFVFHHFPDNIVNGLDLALEGCNTNSTPASLLDAIVDKLEAADYLKKKNSFDLGAAKADECARVLAKRLDEARTKLPNFYGIWSRYLDPVTRLAQLFLFVPIRDGYEPNQPVSVLLRECYEYFTRVAAVFSPLIAPYSPTHPPFSPSHETTAVLVLDRFVEFLSALHFNSSIPPGMQNIQSLVWQYYCEKLSILTHGTQHYYEVIERQLVRFNWQALWPSRLAITAMETCLDTRSPDCASFISQIVARIPWSTILQTMHEDSRPSYLSSLFGVLVRLAARPRNYDKVRASLLELTKTLSLRSDWNRISPEDAASIAVAVTKSLPSDSVSKPVEMISVIQVIWRKICCFVAREPYSETALHKQKFWIQTECVLLLKSESSQIPAAYNSLISDVNALALNHSNLREFRVVTRELTAMWKNITDTKLGESLVSLWTEYLSTNPTSPLILTSANTVIESLNADQLTTALKVIEKIIAAYFLRTDSNWGELMHWIHYPNGSLKSIKSYLLTVPSSENKVQMLPLSLKVFMDYSGSDDNKFFELHHYIISIRPKHVTSESAFVCLLARLIQWIAHRCPTLPANFAPTDDLLPPIIRYLGKASKDDSSFLTALISSKKSSHSQKLRVVLQILELYLMQQTIGEGKRPRCDANSPVLNSRITTLKELAQQKSNQNMSNSFNKATAYFVQIDTHHIQSSSKLLLEIGRSAFGDRFLSDV
;
A
#
# COMPACT_ATOMS: atom_id res chain seq x y z
N MET A 1 -26.74 -76.35 8.11
CA MET A 1 -26.22 -75.26 8.98
C MET A 1 -27.29 -74.26 9.44
N GLN A 2 -28.25 -73.84 8.60
CA GLN A 2 -29.23 -72.80 8.96
C GLN A 2 -30.14 -73.12 10.16
N GLN A 3 -30.49 -74.39 10.43
CA GLN A 3 -31.36 -74.76 11.57
C GLN A 3 -30.66 -74.84 12.92
N ALA A 4 -29.36 -75.15 12.97
CA ALA A 4 -28.59 -75.22 14.23
C ALA A 4 -28.01 -73.85 14.66
N ALA A 5 -27.78 -72.96 13.68
CA ALA A 5 -27.29 -71.61 13.93
C ALA A 5 -28.38 -70.65 14.45
N ALA A 6 -29.66 -70.90 14.16
CA ALA A 6 -30.76 -69.98 14.48
C ALA A 6 -31.09 -69.83 15.99
N GLY A 7 -30.50 -70.66 16.85
CA GLY A 7 -30.73 -70.64 18.31
C GLY A 7 -29.55 -70.11 19.13
N LEU A 8 -28.43 -69.75 18.50
CA LEU A 8 -27.23 -69.30 19.21
C LEU A 8 -27.23 -67.75 19.33
N PRO A 9 -26.90 -67.21 20.51
CA PRO A 9 -26.97 -65.77 20.74
C PRO A 9 -25.89 -64.99 19.96
N PRO A 10 -26.14 -63.72 19.58
CA PRO A 10 -25.24 -62.92 18.73
C PRO A 10 -23.79 -62.86 19.22
N HIS A 11 -23.55 -62.79 20.53
CA HIS A 11 -22.21 -62.72 21.12
C HIS A 11 -21.33 -63.94 20.84
N GLN A 12 -21.92 -65.12 20.62
CA GLN A 12 -21.15 -66.33 20.27
C GLN A 12 -20.66 -66.28 18.82
N PHE A 13 -21.45 -65.72 17.90
CA PHE A 13 -21.02 -65.49 16.52
C PHE A 13 -20.00 -64.37 16.43
N ALA A 14 -20.16 -63.31 17.23
CA ALA A 14 -19.15 -62.25 17.34
C ALA A 14 -17.77 -62.80 17.75
N ALA A 15 -17.73 -63.77 18.67
CA ALA A 15 -16.48 -64.44 19.08
C ALA A 15 -15.85 -65.33 17.98
N LEU A 16 -16.65 -65.81 17.02
CA LEU A 16 -16.19 -66.64 15.90
C LEU A 16 -15.81 -65.83 14.66
N LEU A 17 -16.23 -64.56 14.57
CA LEU A 17 -15.91 -63.65 13.46
C LEU A 17 -14.39 -63.55 13.18
N PRO A 18 -13.50 -63.38 14.18
CA PRO A 18 -12.05 -63.32 13.92
C PRO A 18 -11.50 -64.58 13.24
N ILE A 19 -12.01 -65.76 13.60
CA ILE A 19 -11.56 -67.04 13.03
C ILE A 19 -12.06 -67.17 11.59
N ALA A 20 -13.34 -66.85 11.34
CA ALA A 20 -13.90 -66.85 10.00
C ALA A 20 -13.18 -65.85 9.07
N TYR A 21 -12.87 -64.66 9.60
CA TYR A 21 -12.10 -63.64 8.91
C TYR A 21 -10.68 -64.11 8.60
N ALA A 22 -9.97 -64.71 9.55
CA ALA A 22 -8.63 -65.25 9.34
C ALA A 22 -8.60 -66.32 8.23
N ASN A 23 -9.62 -67.18 8.17
CA ASN A 23 -9.77 -68.16 7.10
C ASN A 23 -9.93 -67.50 5.73
N LEU A 24 -10.78 -66.45 5.63
CA LEU A 24 -10.94 -65.68 4.40
C LEU A 24 -9.64 -64.97 4.00
N ALA A 25 -8.96 -64.32 4.95
CA ALA A 25 -7.68 -63.64 4.72
C ALA A 25 -6.57 -64.59 4.25
N SER A 26 -6.62 -65.86 4.65
CA SER A 26 -5.69 -66.91 4.19
C SER A 26 -5.92 -67.35 2.73
N GLN A 27 -7.04 -66.95 2.12
CA GLN A 27 -7.46 -67.32 0.77
C GLN A 27 -7.58 -66.07 -0.12
N PRO A 28 -6.46 -65.48 -0.59
CA PRO A 28 -6.47 -64.18 -1.25
C PRO A 28 -7.00 -64.21 -2.70
N ASP A 29 -7.09 -65.39 -3.32
CA ASP A 29 -7.54 -65.53 -4.72
C ASP A 29 -9.08 -65.55 -4.81
N PRO A 30 -9.72 -64.47 -5.34
CA PRO A 30 -11.17 -64.38 -5.43
C PRO A 30 -11.78 -65.38 -6.42
N SER A 31 -10.99 -65.97 -7.32
CA SER A 31 -11.46 -66.97 -8.28
C SER A 31 -11.57 -68.38 -7.68
N SER A 32 -11.03 -68.58 -6.48
CA SER A 32 -11.07 -69.88 -5.79
C SER A 32 -12.47 -70.17 -5.21
N PRO A 33 -13.01 -71.39 -5.41
CA PRO A 33 -14.23 -71.82 -4.73
C PRO A 33 -14.14 -71.75 -3.21
N LEU A 34 -12.93 -71.96 -2.65
CA LEU A 34 -12.68 -71.89 -1.21
C LEU A 34 -12.77 -70.44 -0.70
N HIS A 35 -12.27 -69.47 -1.48
CA HIS A 35 -12.46 -68.04 -1.18
C HIS A 35 -13.94 -67.68 -1.14
N THR A 36 -14.70 -68.12 -2.15
CA THR A 36 -16.15 -67.87 -2.22
C THR A 36 -16.88 -68.45 -1.00
N LEU A 37 -16.53 -69.67 -0.58
CA LEU A 37 -17.11 -70.30 0.61
C LEU A 37 -16.74 -69.55 1.90
N CYS A 38 -15.47 -69.19 2.08
CA CYS A 38 -15.01 -68.42 3.24
C CYS A 38 -15.68 -67.04 3.31
N LEU A 39 -15.85 -66.37 2.16
CA LEU A 39 -16.55 -65.10 2.05
C LEU A 39 -18.02 -65.24 2.46
N GLN A 40 -18.71 -66.28 1.99
CA GLN A 40 -20.09 -66.56 2.40
C GLN A 40 -20.22 -66.82 3.90
N HIS A 41 -19.25 -67.53 4.51
CA HIS A 41 -19.25 -67.77 5.97
C HIS A 41 -19.08 -66.47 6.77
N VAL A 42 -18.14 -65.61 6.38
CA VAL A 42 -17.97 -64.28 7.01
C VAL A 42 -19.24 -63.46 6.83
N MET A 43 -19.78 -63.39 5.61
CA MET A 43 -21.02 -62.66 5.29
C MET A 43 -22.26 -63.22 5.98
N PHE A 44 -22.27 -64.51 6.35
CA PHE A 44 -23.32 -65.11 7.16
C PHE A 44 -23.19 -64.63 8.61
N PHE A 45 -22.00 -64.70 9.21
CA PHE A 45 -21.79 -64.28 10.61
C PHE A 45 -22.01 -62.79 10.84
N VAL A 46 -21.57 -61.94 9.91
CA VAL A 46 -21.76 -60.47 10.00
C VAL A 46 -23.24 -60.09 9.97
N PHE A 47 -24.08 -60.82 9.23
CA PHE A 47 -25.50 -60.53 9.04
C PHE A 47 -26.43 -61.46 9.85
N HIS A 48 -25.89 -62.38 10.63
CA HIS A 48 -26.67 -63.24 11.51
C HIS A 48 -27.19 -62.41 12.70
N HIS A 49 -28.51 -62.42 12.94
CA HIS A 49 -29.18 -61.50 13.86
C HIS A 49 -28.80 -60.02 13.59
N PHE A 50 -28.85 -59.60 12.33
CA PHE A 50 -28.57 -58.21 11.95
C PHE A 50 -29.50 -57.23 12.70
N PRO A 51 -29.00 -56.08 13.23
CA PRO A 51 -27.68 -55.48 13.02
C PRO A 51 -26.62 -55.77 14.11
N ASP A 52 -26.77 -56.79 14.95
CA ASP A 52 -25.94 -56.94 16.16
C ASP A 52 -24.44 -57.12 15.89
N ASN A 53 -24.08 -57.82 14.82
CA ASN A 53 -22.70 -58.21 14.51
C ASN A 53 -22.00 -57.33 13.47
N ILE A 54 -22.68 -56.37 12.85
CA ILE A 54 -22.14 -55.58 11.72
C ILE A 54 -20.94 -54.74 12.13
N VAL A 55 -20.97 -54.14 13.33
CA VAL A 55 -19.91 -53.27 13.84
C VAL A 55 -18.60 -54.06 14.02
N ASN A 56 -18.67 -55.24 14.65
CA ASN A 56 -17.50 -56.10 14.86
C ASN A 56 -16.95 -56.63 13.53
N GLY A 57 -17.83 -57.01 12.60
CA GLY A 57 -17.44 -57.46 11.26
C GLY A 57 -16.75 -56.36 10.44
N LEU A 58 -17.31 -55.15 10.47
CA LEU A 58 -16.76 -53.97 9.82
C LEU A 58 -15.40 -53.58 10.42
N ASP A 59 -15.28 -53.59 11.75
CA ASP A 59 -14.04 -53.24 12.44
C ASP A 59 -12.88 -54.19 12.05
N LEU A 60 -13.15 -55.51 12.02
CA LEU A 60 -12.18 -56.52 11.57
C LEU A 60 -11.78 -56.32 10.11
N ALA A 61 -12.76 -56.08 9.22
CA ALA A 61 -12.50 -55.86 7.80
C ALA A 61 -11.68 -54.59 7.55
N LEU A 62 -11.94 -53.50 8.27
CA LEU A 62 -11.18 -52.25 8.14
C LEU A 62 -9.78 -52.36 8.74
N GLU A 63 -9.63 -53.04 9.88
CA GLU A 63 -8.31 -53.30 10.47
C GLU A 63 -7.41 -54.10 9.51
N GLY A 64 -7.97 -55.12 8.87
CA GLY A 64 -7.26 -55.93 7.90
C GLY A 64 -6.85 -55.20 6.61
N CYS A 65 -7.47 -54.06 6.29
CA CYS A 65 -7.08 -53.24 5.15
C CYS A 65 -5.66 -52.68 5.32
N ASN A 66 -5.24 -52.38 6.56
CA ASN A 66 -3.90 -51.85 6.85
C ASN A 66 -2.77 -52.81 6.43
N THR A 67 -3.06 -54.11 6.43
CA THR A 67 -2.10 -55.17 6.10
C THR A 67 -2.36 -55.81 4.74
N ASN A 68 -3.31 -55.30 3.95
CA ASN A 68 -3.85 -55.93 2.74
C ASN A 68 -4.39 -57.36 2.98
N SER A 69 -4.75 -57.70 4.21
CA SER A 69 -5.32 -59.02 4.54
C SER A 69 -6.80 -59.12 4.18
N THR A 70 -7.51 -57.99 4.14
CA THR A 70 -8.91 -57.93 3.72
C THR A 70 -9.02 -58.05 2.21
N PRO A 71 -9.72 -59.05 1.66
CA PRO A 71 -10.04 -59.07 0.24
C PRO A 71 -11.04 -57.96 -0.10
N ALA A 72 -10.84 -57.23 -1.20
CA ALA A 72 -11.74 -56.14 -1.60
C ALA A 72 -13.20 -56.62 -1.77
N SER A 73 -13.37 -57.85 -2.27
CA SER A 73 -14.66 -58.53 -2.41
C SER A 73 -15.47 -58.63 -1.13
N LEU A 74 -14.84 -58.62 0.06
CA LEU A 74 -15.56 -58.62 1.33
C LEU A 74 -16.31 -57.31 1.55
N LEU A 75 -15.66 -56.17 1.32
CA LEU A 75 -16.29 -54.86 1.49
C LEU A 75 -17.33 -54.61 0.40
N ASP A 76 -17.07 -55.05 -0.83
CA ASP A 76 -18.06 -55.02 -1.92
C ASP A 76 -19.29 -55.86 -1.57
N ALA A 77 -19.11 -57.07 -1.02
CA ALA A 77 -20.23 -57.90 -0.58
C ALA A 77 -21.04 -57.25 0.57
N ILE A 78 -20.39 -56.49 1.47
CA ILE A 78 -21.10 -55.72 2.51
C ILE A 78 -21.88 -54.55 1.87
N VAL A 79 -21.28 -53.84 0.91
CA VAL A 79 -21.95 -52.77 0.14
C VAL A 79 -23.18 -53.31 -0.57
N ASP A 80 -23.06 -54.44 -1.28
CA ASP A 80 -24.16 -55.04 -2.04
C ASP A 80 -25.27 -55.53 -1.11
N LYS A 81 -24.92 -56.18 0.01
CA LYS A 81 -25.90 -56.73 0.94
C LYS A 81 -26.63 -55.67 1.76
N LEU A 82 -25.99 -54.52 2.02
CA LEU A 82 -26.63 -53.33 2.59
C LEU A 82 -27.22 -52.39 1.54
N GLU A 83 -27.06 -52.72 0.24
CA GLU A 83 -27.48 -51.91 -0.89
C GLU A 83 -26.97 -50.45 -0.82
N ALA A 84 -25.76 -50.25 -0.28
CA ALA A 84 -25.19 -48.94 0.00
C ALA A 84 -24.94 -48.08 -1.27
N ALA A 85 -25.04 -48.67 -2.46
CA ALA A 85 -24.96 -47.95 -3.73
C ALA A 85 -26.15 -47.00 -3.99
N ASP A 86 -27.33 -47.25 -3.39
CA ASP A 86 -28.52 -46.37 -3.47
C ASP A 86 -28.94 -45.92 -2.06
N TYR A 87 -27.98 -45.36 -1.32
CA TYR A 87 -28.12 -45.04 0.11
C TYR A 87 -29.26 -44.05 0.45
N LEU A 88 -29.74 -43.29 -0.53
CA LEU A 88 -30.81 -42.31 -0.37
C LEU A 88 -32.17 -42.97 -0.11
N LYS A 89 -32.39 -44.18 -0.61
CA LYS A 89 -33.68 -44.88 -0.47
C LYS A 89 -33.66 -45.82 0.71
N LYS A 90 -34.75 -45.83 1.49
CA LYS A 90 -34.98 -46.87 2.49
C LYS A 90 -35.41 -48.15 1.76
N LYS A 91 -34.65 -49.23 1.94
CA LYS A 91 -34.97 -50.57 1.43
C LYS A 91 -35.15 -51.53 2.61
N ASN A 92 -36.00 -52.54 2.41
CA ASN A 92 -36.57 -53.35 3.51
C ASN A 92 -35.77 -54.62 3.86
N SER A 93 -34.66 -54.90 3.19
CA SER A 93 -33.92 -56.17 3.30
C SER A 93 -33.13 -56.30 4.60
N PHE A 94 -32.44 -55.23 5.02
CA PHE A 94 -31.68 -55.15 6.28
C PHE A 94 -31.77 -53.73 6.87
N ASP A 95 -32.56 -53.55 7.94
CA ASP A 95 -32.69 -52.24 8.61
C ASP A 95 -31.59 -52.06 9.67
N LEU A 96 -30.66 -51.14 9.41
CA LEU A 96 -29.54 -50.85 10.30
C LEU A 96 -29.98 -50.05 11.54
N GLY A 97 -30.96 -49.16 11.39
CA GLY A 97 -31.33 -48.17 12.40
C GLY A 97 -30.27 -47.08 12.65
N ALA A 98 -30.72 -45.92 13.12
CA ALA A 98 -29.87 -44.74 13.31
C ALA A 98 -28.72 -44.96 14.31
N ALA A 99 -28.96 -45.65 15.43
CA ALA A 99 -27.95 -45.86 16.47
C ALA A 99 -26.78 -46.74 16.00
N LYS A 100 -27.07 -47.83 15.28
CA LYS A 100 -26.01 -48.71 14.75
C LYS A 100 -25.31 -48.11 13.54
N ALA A 101 -26.01 -47.33 12.72
CA ALA A 101 -25.37 -46.55 11.65
C ALA A 101 -24.32 -45.57 12.21
N ASP A 102 -24.65 -44.87 13.30
CA ASP A 102 -23.73 -43.97 13.98
C ASP A 102 -22.51 -44.72 14.58
N GLU A 103 -22.72 -45.90 15.18
CA GLU A 103 -21.61 -46.77 15.62
C GLU A 103 -20.69 -47.17 14.46
N CYS A 104 -21.25 -47.56 13.31
CA CYS A 104 -20.47 -47.92 12.12
C CYS A 104 -19.68 -46.73 11.56
N ALA A 105 -20.28 -45.54 11.52
CA ALA A 105 -19.60 -44.32 11.10
C ALA A 105 -18.43 -43.96 12.03
N ARG A 106 -18.59 -44.13 13.36
CA ARG A 106 -17.49 -43.95 14.32
C ARG A 106 -16.35 -44.95 14.13
N VAL A 107 -16.67 -46.21 13.85
CA VAL A 107 -15.66 -47.24 13.53
C VAL A 107 -14.89 -46.87 12.25
N LEU A 108 -15.58 -46.44 11.19
CA LEU A 108 -14.93 -45.94 9.98
C LEU A 108 -13.99 -44.78 10.27
N ALA A 109 -14.48 -43.73 10.94
CA ALA A 109 -13.67 -42.57 11.28
C ALA A 109 -12.40 -42.96 12.07
N LYS A 110 -12.58 -43.79 13.11
CA LYS A 110 -11.46 -44.28 13.93
C LYS A 110 -10.43 -45.05 13.11
N ARG A 111 -10.86 -46.01 12.30
CA ARG A 111 -9.93 -46.87 11.54
C ARG A 111 -9.23 -46.11 10.41
N LEU A 112 -9.91 -45.18 9.76
CA LEU A 112 -9.32 -44.32 8.74
C LEU A 112 -8.29 -43.36 9.36
N ASP A 113 -8.57 -42.77 10.51
CA ASP A 113 -7.65 -41.90 11.22
C ASP A 113 -6.40 -42.66 11.73
N GLU A 114 -6.60 -43.85 12.31
CA GLU A 114 -5.51 -44.74 12.72
C GLU A 114 -4.64 -45.16 11.53
N ALA A 115 -5.27 -45.56 10.42
CA ALA A 115 -4.58 -45.94 9.20
C ALA A 115 -3.78 -44.77 8.62
N ARG A 116 -4.38 -43.58 8.57
CA ARG A 116 -3.73 -42.38 8.06
C ARG A 116 -2.51 -42.00 8.88
N THR A 117 -2.58 -42.18 10.20
CA THR A 117 -1.50 -41.83 11.13
C THR A 117 -0.37 -42.87 11.14
N LYS A 118 -0.71 -44.16 11.04
CA LYS A 118 0.26 -45.26 11.18
C LYS A 118 0.91 -45.68 9.86
N LEU A 119 0.25 -45.47 8.71
CA LEU A 119 0.74 -45.95 7.42
C LEU A 119 1.54 -44.87 6.68
N PRO A 120 2.80 -45.14 6.29
CA PRO A 120 3.60 -44.18 5.52
C PRO A 120 3.08 -43.97 4.09
N ASN A 121 2.38 -44.95 3.52
CA ASN A 121 1.75 -44.88 2.20
C ASN A 121 0.27 -45.26 2.27
N PHE A 122 -0.53 -44.42 2.94
CA PHE A 122 -1.95 -44.66 3.13
C PHE A 122 -2.69 -44.93 1.80
N TYR A 123 -2.58 -44.04 0.81
CA TYR A 123 -3.29 -44.21 -0.48
C TYR A 123 -2.77 -45.40 -1.29
N GLY A 124 -1.48 -45.74 -1.22
CA GLY A 124 -0.96 -46.93 -1.90
C GLY A 124 -1.53 -48.24 -1.36
N ILE A 125 -1.94 -48.28 -0.10
CA ILE A 125 -2.55 -49.47 0.53
C ILE A 125 -4.08 -49.42 0.39
N TRP A 126 -4.68 -48.28 0.76
CA TRP A 126 -6.13 -48.16 0.89
C TRP A 126 -6.87 -47.91 -0.41
N SER A 127 -6.20 -47.45 -1.48
CA SER A 127 -6.87 -47.04 -2.73
C SER A 127 -7.85 -48.08 -3.31
N ARG A 128 -7.52 -49.38 -3.23
CA ARG A 128 -8.38 -50.46 -3.71
C ARG A 128 -9.66 -50.67 -2.89
N TYR A 129 -9.70 -50.14 -1.67
CA TYR A 129 -10.84 -50.28 -0.75
C TYR A 129 -11.68 -49.00 -0.67
N LEU A 130 -11.21 -47.87 -1.22
CA LEU A 130 -11.86 -46.57 -1.00
C LEU A 130 -13.23 -46.44 -1.67
N ASP A 131 -13.54 -47.11 -2.78
CA ASP A 131 -14.90 -47.09 -3.35
C ASP A 131 -15.93 -47.75 -2.40
N PRO A 132 -15.78 -49.02 -1.99
CA PRO A 132 -16.74 -49.61 -1.08
C PRO A 132 -16.76 -48.93 0.30
N VAL A 133 -15.61 -48.50 0.83
CA VAL A 133 -15.53 -47.76 2.10
C VAL A 133 -16.32 -46.45 2.05
N THR A 134 -16.19 -45.67 0.97
CA THR A 134 -16.91 -44.39 0.87
C THR A 134 -18.40 -44.57 0.61
N ARG A 135 -18.84 -45.64 -0.08
CA ARG A 135 -20.26 -46.01 -0.19
C ARG A 135 -20.87 -46.39 1.16
N LEU A 136 -20.17 -47.21 1.94
CA LEU A 136 -20.58 -47.54 3.30
C LEU A 136 -20.62 -46.30 4.20
N ALA A 137 -19.63 -45.41 4.08
CA ALA A 137 -19.64 -44.14 4.77
C ALA A 137 -20.90 -43.31 4.45
N GLN A 138 -21.24 -43.17 3.17
CA GLN A 138 -22.46 -42.46 2.75
C GLN A 138 -23.71 -43.09 3.36
N LEU A 139 -23.85 -44.41 3.34
CA LEU A 139 -24.99 -45.09 3.98
C LEU A 139 -25.04 -44.83 5.48
N PHE A 140 -23.95 -45.07 6.21
CA PHE A 140 -23.92 -44.95 7.67
C PHE A 140 -24.13 -43.51 8.14
N LEU A 141 -23.64 -42.53 7.38
CA LEU A 141 -23.87 -41.12 7.68
C LEU A 141 -25.27 -40.64 7.30
N PHE A 142 -25.91 -41.25 6.28
CA PHE A 142 -27.23 -40.82 5.81
C PHE A 142 -28.38 -41.45 6.59
N VAL A 143 -28.27 -42.70 7.05
CA VAL A 143 -29.34 -43.41 7.77
C VAL A 143 -29.89 -42.61 8.97
N PRO A 144 -29.05 -42.04 9.87
CA PRO A 144 -29.54 -41.20 10.97
C PRO A 144 -30.31 -39.96 10.50
N ILE A 145 -29.89 -39.37 9.38
CA ILE A 145 -30.53 -38.17 8.80
C ILE A 145 -31.86 -38.56 8.16
N ARG A 146 -31.88 -39.61 7.33
CA ARG A 146 -33.09 -40.10 6.67
C ARG A 146 -34.18 -40.46 7.67
N ASP A 147 -33.81 -41.12 8.76
CA ASP A 147 -34.76 -41.65 9.74
C ASP A 147 -35.12 -40.63 10.83
N GLY A 148 -34.36 -39.54 10.99
CA GLY A 148 -34.52 -38.56 12.08
C GLY A 148 -34.72 -37.10 11.66
N TYR A 149 -34.54 -36.72 10.39
CA TYR A 149 -34.66 -35.34 9.94
C TYR A 149 -36.12 -34.88 9.84
N GLU A 150 -36.44 -33.74 10.47
CA GLU A 150 -37.75 -33.10 10.39
C GLU A 150 -37.62 -31.65 9.89
N PRO A 151 -38.20 -31.30 8.72
CA PRO A 151 -38.00 -29.98 8.10
C PRO A 151 -38.69 -28.83 8.83
N ASN A 152 -39.70 -29.11 9.66
CA ASN A 152 -40.52 -28.10 10.34
C ASN A 152 -40.04 -27.75 11.75
N GLN A 153 -38.82 -28.14 12.12
CA GLN A 153 -38.25 -27.83 13.44
C GLN A 153 -37.82 -26.35 13.56
N PRO A 154 -37.67 -25.84 14.79
CA PRO A 154 -37.12 -24.51 15.00
C PRO A 154 -35.74 -24.38 14.35
N VAL A 155 -35.47 -23.22 13.73
CA VAL A 155 -34.22 -22.98 12.97
C VAL A 155 -32.97 -23.24 13.83
N SER A 156 -33.00 -22.91 15.13
CA SER A 156 -31.89 -23.19 16.05
C SER A 156 -31.55 -24.68 16.18
N VAL A 157 -32.56 -25.55 16.11
CA VAL A 157 -32.36 -27.01 16.14
C VAL A 157 -31.79 -27.48 14.81
N LEU A 158 -32.35 -27.03 13.69
CA LEU A 158 -31.85 -27.34 12.35
C LEU A 158 -30.38 -26.93 12.16
N LEU A 159 -29.98 -25.76 12.70
CA LEU A 159 -28.59 -25.29 12.67
C LEU A 159 -27.66 -26.22 13.46
N ARG A 160 -28.06 -26.59 14.69
CA ARG A 160 -27.29 -27.49 15.54
C ARG A 160 -27.13 -28.86 14.87
N GLU A 161 -28.20 -29.43 14.36
CA GLU A 161 -28.17 -30.73 13.68
C GLU A 161 -27.29 -30.68 12.43
N CYS A 162 -27.43 -29.65 11.60
CA CYS A 162 -26.59 -29.44 10.42
C CYS A 162 -25.09 -29.44 10.77
N TYR A 163 -24.71 -28.71 11.84
CA TYR A 163 -23.34 -28.69 12.35
C TYR A 163 -22.87 -30.06 12.87
N GLU A 164 -23.68 -30.74 13.68
CA GLU A 164 -23.36 -32.05 14.23
C GLU A 164 -23.17 -33.11 13.14
N TYR A 165 -24.07 -33.15 12.15
CA TYR A 165 -23.95 -34.07 11.02
C TYR A 165 -22.73 -33.74 10.16
N PHE A 166 -22.48 -32.46 9.86
CA PHE A 166 -21.27 -32.06 9.15
C PHE A 166 -20.00 -32.48 9.89
N THR A 167 -19.97 -32.36 11.22
CA THR A 167 -18.83 -32.78 12.04
C THR A 167 -18.59 -34.29 11.93
N ARG A 168 -19.64 -35.10 11.90
CA ARG A 168 -19.53 -36.56 11.69
C ARG A 168 -19.01 -36.90 10.31
N VAL A 169 -19.51 -36.22 9.27
CA VAL A 169 -19.01 -36.37 7.89
C VAL A 169 -17.54 -36.00 7.82
N ALA A 170 -17.16 -34.86 8.39
CA ALA A 170 -15.77 -34.40 8.44
C ALA A 170 -14.88 -35.41 9.19
N ALA A 171 -15.35 -36.03 10.28
CA ALA A 171 -14.57 -37.05 10.99
C ALA A 171 -14.25 -38.27 10.13
N VAL A 172 -15.17 -38.71 9.26
CA VAL A 172 -14.95 -39.86 8.37
C VAL A 172 -14.10 -39.49 7.15
N PHE A 173 -14.36 -38.34 6.53
CA PHE A 173 -13.69 -37.96 5.28
C PHE A 173 -12.34 -37.25 5.49
N SER A 174 -12.11 -36.56 6.62
CA SER A 174 -10.86 -35.82 6.83
C SER A 174 -9.59 -36.66 6.69
N PRO A 175 -9.50 -37.89 7.22
CA PRO A 175 -8.31 -38.73 7.01
C PRO A 175 -8.02 -39.03 5.53
N LEU A 176 -9.04 -38.93 4.67
CA LEU A 176 -8.93 -39.19 3.23
C LEU A 176 -8.56 -37.94 2.43
N ILE A 177 -9.12 -36.77 2.78
CA ILE A 177 -9.02 -35.55 1.95
C ILE A 177 -8.21 -34.42 2.57
N ALA A 178 -8.02 -34.42 3.89
CA ALA A 178 -7.32 -33.34 4.57
C ALA A 178 -5.81 -33.64 4.66
N PRO A 179 -4.94 -32.66 4.38
CA PRO A 179 -3.54 -32.73 4.73
C PRO A 179 -3.37 -32.89 6.24
N TYR A 180 -2.48 -33.80 6.66
CA TYR A 180 -2.13 -33.96 8.08
C TYR A 180 -1.03 -32.98 8.53
N SER A 181 -0.27 -32.44 7.58
CA SER A 181 0.76 -31.44 7.82
C SER A 181 0.81 -30.41 6.68
N PRO A 182 1.33 -29.19 6.92
CA PRO A 182 1.46 -28.16 5.88
C PRO A 182 2.35 -28.53 4.69
N THR A 183 3.15 -29.59 4.80
CA THR A 183 4.17 -29.97 3.81
C THR A 183 3.82 -31.22 3.02
N HIS A 184 2.79 -31.97 3.41
CA HIS A 184 2.50 -33.28 2.82
C HIS A 184 1.03 -33.37 2.38
N PRO A 185 0.74 -33.42 1.07
CA PRO A 185 -0.61 -33.62 0.58
C PRO A 185 -1.14 -35.01 0.99
N PRO A 186 -2.46 -35.18 1.09
CA PRO A 186 -3.07 -36.45 1.47
C PRO A 186 -2.77 -37.58 0.47
N PHE A 187 -2.60 -37.25 -0.81
CA PHE A 187 -2.33 -38.21 -1.88
C PHE A 187 -1.28 -37.67 -2.87
N SER A 188 -0.58 -38.59 -3.53
CA SER A 188 0.33 -38.30 -4.64
C SER A 188 -0.42 -38.19 -5.97
N PRO A 189 0.19 -37.60 -7.02
CA PRO A 189 -0.41 -37.52 -8.36
C PRO A 189 -0.83 -38.88 -8.94
N SER A 190 -0.11 -39.97 -8.63
CA SER A 190 -0.45 -41.33 -9.08
C SER A 190 -1.80 -41.85 -8.55
N HIS A 191 -2.36 -41.20 -7.54
CA HIS A 191 -3.62 -41.60 -6.89
C HIS A 191 -4.75 -40.60 -7.16
N GLU A 192 -4.60 -39.71 -8.15
CA GLU A 192 -5.59 -38.68 -8.48
C GLU A 192 -6.98 -39.28 -8.71
N THR A 193 -7.11 -40.31 -9.55
CA THR A 193 -8.41 -40.93 -9.88
C THR A 193 -9.14 -41.42 -8.64
N THR A 194 -8.43 -41.99 -7.67
CA THR A 194 -9.03 -42.47 -6.43
C THR A 194 -9.41 -41.31 -5.50
N ALA A 195 -8.55 -40.29 -5.38
CA ALA A 195 -8.87 -39.10 -4.59
C ALA A 195 -10.10 -38.36 -5.12
N VAL A 196 -10.23 -38.31 -6.45
CA VAL A 196 -11.39 -37.77 -7.16
C VAL A 196 -12.66 -38.52 -6.80
N LEU A 197 -12.62 -39.86 -6.82
CA LEU A 197 -13.75 -40.69 -6.39
C LEU A 197 -14.17 -40.39 -4.95
N VAL A 198 -13.21 -40.29 -4.02
CA VAL A 198 -13.50 -39.96 -2.62
C VAL A 198 -14.17 -38.58 -2.50
N LEU A 199 -13.65 -37.58 -3.20
CA LEU A 199 -14.21 -36.23 -3.19
C LEU A 199 -15.57 -36.15 -3.89
N ASP A 200 -15.80 -36.92 -4.95
CA ASP A 200 -17.10 -37.05 -5.59
C ASP A 200 -18.13 -37.53 -4.56
N ARG A 201 -17.80 -38.57 -3.79
CA ARG A 201 -18.68 -39.12 -2.75
C ARG A 201 -18.95 -38.12 -1.62
N PHE A 202 -17.93 -37.37 -1.22
CA PHE A 202 -18.05 -36.29 -0.23
C PHE A 202 -18.99 -35.17 -0.72
N VAL A 203 -18.80 -34.70 -1.95
CA VAL A 203 -19.62 -33.63 -2.55
C VAL A 203 -21.06 -34.11 -2.79
N GLU A 204 -21.26 -35.31 -3.34
CA GLU A 204 -22.56 -35.93 -3.54
C GLU A 204 -23.34 -36.05 -2.23
N PHE A 205 -22.69 -36.55 -1.17
CA PHE A 205 -23.31 -36.71 0.13
C PHE A 205 -23.78 -35.37 0.69
N LEU A 206 -22.88 -34.39 0.77
CA LEU A 206 -23.20 -33.07 1.34
C LEU A 206 -24.24 -32.32 0.50
N SER A 207 -24.27 -32.53 -0.81
CA SER A 207 -25.27 -31.94 -1.70
C SER A 207 -26.66 -32.58 -1.55
N ALA A 208 -26.72 -33.84 -1.10
CA ALA A 208 -27.97 -34.54 -0.84
C ALA A 208 -28.63 -34.17 0.50
N LEU A 209 -27.96 -33.38 1.34
CA LEU A 209 -28.52 -32.97 2.63
C LEU A 209 -29.61 -31.91 2.48
N HIS A 210 -30.80 -32.22 3.01
CA HIS A 210 -32.00 -31.38 2.94
C HIS A 210 -31.91 -30.05 3.74
N PHE A 211 -30.88 -29.86 4.56
CA PHE A 211 -30.72 -28.66 5.38
C PHE A 211 -30.67 -27.36 4.57
N ASN A 212 -30.14 -27.39 3.34
CA ASN A 212 -29.98 -26.19 2.51
C ASN A 212 -31.31 -25.57 2.04
N SER A 213 -32.39 -26.34 1.98
CA SER A 213 -33.73 -25.81 1.64
C SER A 213 -34.51 -25.30 2.84
N SER A 214 -34.14 -25.74 4.05
CA SER A 214 -34.92 -25.50 5.28
C SER A 214 -34.30 -24.44 6.19
N ILE A 215 -33.00 -24.17 6.04
CA ILE A 215 -32.31 -23.10 6.78
C ILE A 215 -32.40 -21.79 5.98
N PRO A 216 -32.84 -20.67 6.59
CA PRO A 216 -32.90 -19.38 5.91
C PRO A 216 -31.53 -18.90 5.39
N PRO A 217 -31.50 -18.12 4.28
CA PRO A 217 -30.28 -17.47 3.81
C PRO A 217 -29.65 -16.59 4.89
N GLY A 218 -28.31 -16.49 4.88
CA GLY A 218 -27.57 -15.69 5.87
C GLY A 218 -27.22 -16.42 7.17
N MET A 219 -27.79 -17.60 7.41
CA MET A 219 -27.43 -18.45 8.55
C MET A 219 -26.41 -19.53 8.18
N GLN A 220 -25.86 -20.21 9.20
CA GLN A 220 -24.91 -21.31 8.97
C GLN A 220 -25.58 -22.46 8.21
N ASN A 221 -25.03 -22.80 7.06
CA ASN A 221 -25.48 -23.88 6.18
C ASN A 221 -24.29 -24.75 5.73
N ILE A 222 -24.56 -25.76 4.89
CA ILE A 222 -23.53 -26.68 4.41
C ILE A 222 -22.39 -25.94 3.72
N GLN A 223 -22.66 -24.93 2.89
CA GLN A 223 -21.62 -24.18 2.18
C GLN A 223 -20.74 -23.38 3.16
N SER A 224 -21.33 -22.80 4.21
CA SER A 224 -20.57 -22.09 5.24
C SER A 224 -19.66 -23.03 6.05
N LEU A 225 -20.14 -24.26 6.33
CA LEU A 225 -19.38 -25.29 7.04
C LEU A 225 -18.27 -25.88 6.16
N VAL A 226 -18.54 -26.14 4.89
CA VAL A 226 -17.52 -26.54 3.90
C VAL A 226 -16.46 -25.46 3.76
N TRP A 227 -16.86 -24.18 3.73
CA TRP A 227 -15.91 -23.07 3.67
C TRP A 227 -15.04 -22.98 4.93
N GLN A 228 -15.63 -23.12 6.12
CA GLN A 228 -14.90 -23.17 7.37
C GLN A 228 -13.90 -24.33 7.38
N TYR A 229 -14.36 -25.52 7.02
CA TYR A 229 -13.53 -26.72 6.92
C TYR A 229 -12.39 -26.56 5.91
N TYR A 230 -12.66 -25.91 4.77
CA TYR A 230 -11.63 -25.60 3.78
C TYR A 230 -10.52 -24.75 4.39
N CYS A 231 -10.87 -23.65 5.06
CA CYS A 231 -9.91 -22.73 5.68
C CYS A 231 -9.09 -23.38 6.80
N GLU A 232 -9.73 -24.21 7.62
CA GLU A 232 -9.12 -24.79 8.82
C GLU A 232 -8.30 -26.05 8.52
N LYS A 233 -8.74 -26.86 7.54
CA LYS A 233 -8.19 -28.20 7.30
C LYS A 233 -7.63 -28.37 5.90
N LEU A 234 -8.32 -27.92 4.85
CA LEU A 234 -7.93 -28.24 3.48
C LEU A 234 -6.88 -27.29 2.90
N SER A 235 -6.87 -26.03 3.31
CA SER A 235 -6.00 -24.98 2.76
C SER A 235 -4.65 -24.85 3.48
N ILE A 236 -4.27 -25.79 4.35
CA ILE A 236 -3.09 -25.65 5.19
C ILE A 236 -1.76 -25.91 4.47
N LEU A 237 -1.79 -26.46 3.25
CA LEU A 237 -0.59 -26.81 2.50
C LEU A 237 0.17 -25.58 1.99
N THR A 238 1.51 -25.65 2.07
CA THR A 238 2.44 -24.60 1.62
C THR A 238 3.42 -25.05 0.52
N HIS A 239 3.67 -26.35 0.34
CA HIS A 239 4.58 -26.87 -0.70
C HIS A 239 3.97 -28.05 -1.49
N GLY A 240 4.39 -28.25 -2.74
CA GLY A 240 3.95 -29.39 -3.57
C GLY A 240 2.43 -29.42 -3.79
N THR A 241 1.84 -28.23 -3.99
CA THR A 241 0.42 -28.00 -3.73
C THR A 241 -0.50 -28.09 -4.93
N GLN A 242 0.03 -27.95 -6.14
CA GLN A 242 -0.77 -27.74 -7.34
C GLN A 242 -1.74 -28.89 -7.63
N HIS A 243 -1.24 -30.14 -7.72
CA HIS A 243 -2.09 -31.31 -8.05
C HIS A 243 -3.21 -31.52 -7.04
N TYR A 244 -2.95 -31.25 -5.76
CA TYR A 244 -3.95 -31.37 -4.70
C TYR A 244 -5.04 -30.29 -4.83
N TYR A 245 -4.65 -29.01 -4.94
CA TYR A 245 -5.63 -27.93 -5.03
C TYR A 245 -6.42 -27.96 -6.34
N GLU A 246 -5.85 -28.43 -7.45
CA GLU A 246 -6.59 -28.65 -8.70
C GLU A 246 -7.73 -29.67 -8.52
N VAL A 247 -7.47 -30.78 -7.82
CA VAL A 247 -8.49 -31.80 -7.51
C VAL A 247 -9.54 -31.25 -6.54
N ILE A 248 -9.12 -30.57 -5.48
CA ILE A 248 -10.03 -29.94 -4.50
C ILE A 248 -10.92 -28.90 -5.19
N GLU A 249 -10.33 -28.01 -5.99
CA GLU A 249 -11.06 -26.99 -6.74
C GLU A 249 -12.07 -27.62 -7.70
N ARG A 250 -11.66 -28.63 -8.48
CA ARG A 250 -12.53 -29.32 -9.45
C ARG A 250 -13.77 -29.90 -8.80
N GLN A 251 -13.66 -30.38 -7.56
CA GLN A 251 -14.78 -31.02 -6.87
C GLN A 251 -15.60 -30.07 -6.02
N LEU A 252 -14.97 -29.26 -5.17
CA LEU A 252 -15.70 -28.37 -4.27
C LEU A 252 -16.41 -27.23 -5.02
N VAL A 253 -15.98 -26.87 -6.23
CA VAL A 253 -16.69 -25.84 -7.03
C VAL A 253 -18.13 -26.25 -7.38
N ARG A 254 -18.44 -27.55 -7.37
CA ARG A 254 -19.76 -28.09 -7.69
C ARG A 254 -20.83 -27.77 -6.63
N PHE A 255 -20.44 -27.36 -5.43
CA PHE A 255 -21.40 -26.89 -4.43
C PHE A 255 -22.15 -25.64 -4.92
N ASN A 256 -23.39 -25.48 -4.46
CA ASN A 256 -24.17 -24.27 -4.71
C ASN A 256 -23.65 -23.08 -3.88
N TRP A 257 -22.56 -22.47 -4.32
CA TRP A 257 -21.93 -21.33 -3.64
C TRP A 257 -22.81 -20.07 -3.58
N GLN A 258 -23.92 -20.00 -4.31
CA GLN A 258 -24.89 -18.91 -4.16
C GLN A 258 -25.60 -18.94 -2.80
N ALA A 259 -25.67 -20.10 -2.15
CA ALA A 259 -26.21 -20.25 -0.80
C ALA A 259 -25.24 -19.76 0.28
N LEU A 260 -23.96 -19.54 -0.05
CA LEU A 260 -22.98 -19.01 0.90
C LEU A 260 -23.19 -17.50 1.07
N TRP A 261 -23.66 -17.10 2.25
CA TRP A 261 -23.76 -15.71 2.66
C TRP A 261 -22.70 -15.47 3.74
N PRO A 262 -21.46 -15.11 3.35
CA PRO A 262 -20.35 -15.14 4.29
C PRO A 262 -20.51 -14.06 5.35
N SER A 263 -20.29 -14.43 6.61
CA SER A 263 -20.08 -13.46 7.69
C SER A 263 -18.76 -12.71 7.49
N ARG A 264 -18.55 -11.61 8.23
CA ARG A 264 -17.26 -10.88 8.18
C ARG A 264 -16.08 -11.81 8.52
N LEU A 265 -16.24 -12.70 9.51
CA LEU A 265 -15.22 -13.70 9.88
C LEU A 265 -14.89 -14.63 8.73
N ALA A 266 -15.89 -15.06 7.95
CA ALA A 266 -15.67 -15.91 6.79
C ALA A 266 -14.90 -15.18 5.67
N ILE A 267 -15.11 -13.88 5.48
CA ILE A 267 -14.34 -13.05 4.54
C ILE A 267 -12.90 -12.87 5.04
N THR A 268 -12.69 -12.58 6.32
CA THR A 268 -11.34 -12.50 6.90
C THR A 268 -10.59 -13.84 6.77
N ALA A 269 -11.29 -14.97 6.83
CA ALA A 269 -10.71 -16.28 6.54
C ALA A 269 -10.28 -16.40 5.06
N MET A 270 -11.03 -15.83 4.11
CA MET A 270 -10.62 -15.74 2.70
C MET A 270 -9.34 -14.91 2.56
N GLU A 271 -9.29 -13.74 3.22
CA GLU A 271 -8.09 -12.89 3.21
C GLU A 271 -6.87 -13.63 3.78
N THR A 272 -7.05 -14.31 4.91
CA THR A 272 -6.00 -15.10 5.57
C THR A 272 -5.51 -16.23 4.66
N CYS A 273 -6.43 -16.92 3.97
CA CYS A 273 -6.07 -17.95 3.00
C CYS A 273 -5.20 -17.38 1.87
N LEU A 274 -5.66 -16.28 1.26
CA LEU A 274 -4.95 -15.63 0.16
C LEU A 274 -3.61 -15.00 0.57
N ASP A 275 -3.45 -14.61 1.83
CA ASP A 275 -2.23 -13.95 2.32
C ASP A 275 -1.17 -14.92 2.84
N THR A 276 -1.59 -16.03 3.47
CA THR A 276 -0.68 -16.91 4.24
C THR A 276 -0.56 -18.34 3.72
N ARG A 277 -1.49 -18.79 2.86
CA ARG A 277 -1.50 -20.18 2.35
C ARG A 277 -0.89 -20.27 0.96
N SER A 278 -0.83 -21.48 0.40
CA SER A 278 -0.33 -21.69 -0.96
C SER A 278 -1.10 -20.83 -1.97
N PRO A 279 -0.42 -20.19 -2.94
CA PRO A 279 -1.08 -19.37 -3.94
C PRO A 279 -2.03 -20.16 -4.86
N ASP A 280 -1.91 -21.48 -4.90
CA ASP A 280 -2.79 -22.35 -5.70
C ASP A 280 -4.23 -22.38 -5.15
N CYS A 281 -4.44 -21.97 -3.89
CA CYS A 281 -5.78 -21.86 -3.30
C CYS A 281 -6.60 -20.70 -3.90
N ALA A 282 -5.94 -19.71 -4.52
CA ALA A 282 -6.59 -18.48 -4.97
C ALA A 282 -7.60 -18.71 -6.10
N SER A 283 -7.33 -19.69 -6.98
CA SER A 283 -8.24 -20.04 -8.07
C SER A 283 -9.59 -20.53 -7.54
N PHE A 284 -9.59 -21.41 -6.54
CA PHE A 284 -10.84 -21.86 -5.92
C PHE A 284 -11.58 -20.73 -5.19
N ILE A 285 -10.84 -19.88 -4.45
CA ILE A 285 -11.46 -18.76 -3.72
C ILE A 285 -12.09 -17.76 -4.69
N SER A 286 -11.45 -17.44 -5.82
CA SER A 286 -12.05 -16.55 -6.84
C SER A 286 -13.33 -17.13 -7.41
N GLN A 287 -13.37 -18.45 -7.62
CA GLN A 287 -14.56 -19.15 -8.07
C GLN A 287 -15.72 -19.09 -7.07
N ILE A 288 -15.44 -19.16 -5.76
CA ILE A 288 -16.45 -18.93 -4.71
C ILE A 288 -16.92 -17.47 -4.74
N VAL A 289 -15.99 -16.51 -4.70
CA VAL A 289 -16.28 -15.08 -4.64
C VAL A 289 -17.13 -14.64 -5.84
N ALA A 290 -16.85 -15.13 -7.04
CA ALA A 290 -17.63 -14.79 -8.23
C ALA A 290 -19.08 -15.33 -8.22
N ARG A 291 -19.39 -16.33 -7.38
CA ARG A 291 -20.71 -16.99 -7.31
C ARG A 291 -21.57 -16.52 -6.14
N ILE A 292 -21.00 -15.80 -5.17
CA ILE A 292 -21.75 -15.25 -4.03
C ILE A 292 -22.66 -14.09 -4.50
N PRO A 293 -23.93 -14.02 -4.05
CA PRO A 293 -24.87 -12.96 -4.44
C PRO A 293 -24.62 -11.66 -3.67
N TRP A 294 -23.46 -11.02 -3.91
CA TRP A 294 -23.01 -9.84 -3.16
C TRP A 294 -24.00 -8.67 -3.18
N SER A 295 -24.67 -8.43 -4.30
CA SER A 295 -25.66 -7.35 -4.43
C SER A 295 -26.80 -7.51 -3.42
N THR A 296 -27.38 -8.71 -3.36
CA THR A 296 -28.46 -9.06 -2.42
C THR A 296 -27.98 -8.94 -0.97
N ILE A 297 -26.83 -9.52 -0.65
CA ILE A 297 -26.28 -9.51 0.72
C ILE A 297 -26.07 -8.07 1.21
N LEU A 298 -25.43 -7.23 0.39
CA LEU A 298 -25.12 -5.84 0.73
C LEU A 298 -26.37 -4.97 0.86
N GLN A 299 -27.44 -5.27 0.12
CA GLN A 299 -28.74 -4.58 0.23
C GLN A 299 -29.48 -4.95 1.52
N THR A 300 -29.39 -6.20 1.97
CA THR A 300 -30.05 -6.65 3.21
C THR A 300 -29.29 -6.29 4.49
N MET A 301 -28.04 -5.83 4.37
CA MET A 301 -27.18 -5.53 5.52
C MET A 301 -27.49 -4.18 6.16
N HIS A 302 -27.46 -4.14 7.49
CA HIS A 302 -27.57 -2.90 8.27
C HIS A 302 -26.49 -1.88 7.87
N GLU A 303 -26.86 -0.59 7.82
CA GLU A 303 -25.96 0.46 7.33
C GLU A 303 -24.65 0.55 8.13
N ASP A 304 -24.71 0.37 9.44
CA ASP A 304 -23.54 0.52 10.32
C ASP A 304 -22.50 -0.60 10.17
N SER A 305 -22.93 -1.82 9.84
CA SER A 305 -22.01 -2.96 9.67
C SER A 305 -21.38 -3.01 8.27
N ARG A 306 -22.04 -2.39 7.29
CA ARG A 306 -21.70 -2.45 5.88
C ARG A 306 -20.29 -1.94 5.54
N PRO A 307 -19.78 -0.82 6.11
CA PRO A 307 -18.44 -0.33 5.78
C PRO A 307 -17.34 -1.35 6.14
N SER A 308 -17.37 -1.90 7.35
CA SER A 308 -16.38 -2.90 7.78
C SER A 308 -16.44 -4.18 6.92
N TYR A 309 -17.63 -4.57 6.48
CA TYR A 309 -17.83 -5.72 5.60
C TYR A 309 -17.26 -5.47 4.19
N LEU A 310 -17.51 -4.27 3.64
CA LEU A 310 -16.96 -3.83 2.36
C LEU A 310 -15.43 -3.74 2.40
N SER A 311 -14.84 -3.30 3.52
CA SER A 311 -13.39 -3.28 3.73
C SER A 311 -12.77 -4.67 3.56
N SER A 312 -13.28 -5.68 4.29
CA SER A 312 -12.79 -7.06 4.18
C SER A 312 -13.01 -7.63 2.78
N LEU A 313 -14.16 -7.38 2.15
CA LEU A 313 -14.43 -7.83 0.78
C LEU A 313 -13.43 -7.21 -0.20
N PHE A 314 -13.14 -5.91 -0.08
CA PHE A 314 -12.18 -5.24 -0.94
C PHE A 314 -10.77 -5.81 -0.75
N GLY A 315 -10.36 -6.12 0.48
CA GLY A 315 -9.09 -6.78 0.76
C GLY A 315 -8.96 -8.17 0.10
N VAL A 316 -10.05 -8.93 -0.02
CA VAL A 316 -10.08 -10.17 -0.82
C VAL A 316 -9.90 -9.85 -2.31
N LEU A 317 -10.67 -8.90 -2.85
CA LEU A 317 -10.63 -8.55 -4.28
C LEU A 317 -9.25 -8.08 -4.74
N VAL A 318 -8.55 -7.28 -3.92
CA VAL A 318 -7.18 -6.83 -4.18
C VAL A 318 -6.22 -8.02 -4.33
N ARG A 319 -6.31 -9.02 -3.44
CA ARG A 319 -5.46 -10.22 -3.47
C ARG A 319 -5.79 -11.14 -4.63
N LEU A 320 -7.06 -11.24 -5.01
CA LEU A 320 -7.46 -11.97 -6.21
C LEU A 320 -6.95 -11.27 -7.47
N ALA A 321 -7.12 -9.96 -7.58
CA ALA A 321 -6.69 -9.17 -8.75
C ALA A 321 -5.16 -9.15 -8.97
N ALA A 322 -4.38 -9.40 -7.92
CA ALA A 322 -2.92 -9.36 -7.92
C ALA A 322 -2.24 -10.19 -9.03
N ARG A 323 -2.83 -11.34 -9.41
CA ARG A 323 -2.28 -12.22 -10.45
C ARG A 323 -3.39 -12.75 -11.35
N PRO A 324 -3.29 -12.67 -12.69
CA PRO A 324 -4.30 -13.20 -13.61
C PRO A 324 -4.70 -14.66 -13.31
N ARG A 325 -3.70 -15.52 -13.06
CA ARG A 325 -3.90 -16.94 -12.71
C ARG A 325 -4.86 -17.19 -11.53
N ASN A 326 -5.02 -16.22 -10.64
CA ASN A 326 -5.92 -16.36 -9.49
C ASN A 326 -7.39 -16.33 -9.91
N TYR A 327 -7.72 -15.76 -11.07
CA TYR A 327 -9.09 -15.54 -11.52
C TYR A 327 -9.34 -15.89 -13.00
N ASP A 328 -8.38 -16.46 -13.72
CA ASP A 328 -8.51 -16.78 -15.15
C ASP A 328 -9.76 -17.60 -15.48
N LYS A 329 -10.13 -18.57 -14.63
CA LYS A 329 -11.33 -19.41 -14.79
C LYS A 329 -12.66 -18.66 -14.64
N VAL A 330 -12.66 -17.49 -13.98
CA VAL A 330 -13.85 -16.66 -13.71
C VAL A 330 -13.62 -15.20 -14.08
N ARG A 331 -12.73 -14.94 -15.05
CA ARG A 331 -12.28 -13.58 -15.39
C ARG A 331 -13.43 -12.63 -15.70
N ALA A 332 -14.37 -13.06 -16.53
CA ALA A 332 -15.53 -12.23 -16.89
C ALA A 332 -16.44 -11.96 -15.68
N SER A 333 -16.79 -13.00 -14.92
CA SER A 333 -17.68 -12.90 -13.75
C SER A 333 -17.08 -12.05 -12.63
N LEU A 334 -15.79 -12.23 -12.32
CA LEU A 334 -15.11 -11.46 -11.28
C LEU A 334 -14.97 -9.99 -11.71
N LEU A 335 -14.62 -9.73 -12.98
CA LEU A 335 -14.52 -8.36 -13.49
C LEU A 335 -15.87 -7.65 -13.45
N GLU A 336 -16.96 -8.32 -13.83
CA GLU A 336 -18.31 -7.77 -13.77
C GLU A 336 -18.75 -7.48 -12.33
N LEU A 337 -18.42 -8.38 -11.39
CA LEU A 337 -18.62 -8.15 -9.97
C LEU A 337 -17.87 -6.89 -9.50
N THR A 338 -16.57 -6.78 -9.80
CA THR A 338 -15.75 -5.63 -9.40
C THR A 338 -16.25 -4.34 -10.04
N LYS A 339 -16.70 -4.36 -11.30
CA LYS A 339 -17.34 -3.20 -11.97
C LYS A 339 -18.62 -2.79 -11.25
N THR A 340 -19.51 -3.74 -10.97
CA THR A 340 -20.75 -3.49 -10.21
C THR A 340 -20.46 -2.88 -8.84
N LEU A 341 -19.48 -3.43 -8.12
CA LEU A 341 -19.02 -2.92 -6.84
C LEU A 341 -18.43 -1.51 -6.96
N SER A 342 -17.70 -1.21 -8.03
CA SER A 342 -17.13 0.12 -8.27
C SER A 342 -18.16 1.21 -8.46
N LEU A 343 -19.40 0.88 -8.86
CA LEU A 343 -20.48 1.85 -9.02
C LEU A 343 -21.08 2.33 -7.69
N ARG A 344 -20.82 1.63 -6.58
CA ARG A 344 -21.34 2.02 -5.27
C ARG A 344 -20.82 3.40 -4.84
N SER A 345 -21.63 4.11 -4.06
CA SER A 345 -21.33 5.45 -3.52
C SER A 345 -20.85 5.42 -2.08
N ASP A 346 -21.05 4.32 -1.35
CA ASP A 346 -20.80 4.22 0.10
C ASP A 346 -19.39 3.74 0.47
N TRP A 347 -18.49 3.60 -0.50
CA TRP A 347 -17.08 3.27 -0.26
C TRP A 347 -16.36 4.25 0.66
N ASN A 348 -16.73 5.54 0.59
CA ASN A 348 -16.15 6.57 1.44
C ASN A 348 -16.55 6.44 2.93
N ARG A 349 -17.54 5.60 3.27
CA ARG A 349 -17.96 5.34 4.67
C ARG A 349 -17.04 4.38 5.43
N ILE A 350 -16.11 3.68 4.76
CA ILE A 350 -15.10 2.81 5.40
C ILE A 350 -14.27 3.63 6.39
N SER A 351 -13.92 3.09 7.57
CA SER A 351 -13.18 3.88 8.57
C SER A 351 -11.71 4.14 8.15
N PRO A 352 -11.02 5.15 8.70
CA PRO A 352 -9.59 5.34 8.46
C PRO A 352 -8.72 4.14 8.86
N GLU A 353 -9.07 3.42 9.93
CA GLU A 353 -8.34 2.24 10.42
C GLU A 353 -8.43 1.08 9.42
N ASP A 354 -9.64 0.86 8.88
CA ASP A 354 -9.88 -0.12 7.82
C ASP A 354 -9.16 0.30 6.52
N ALA A 355 -9.21 1.58 6.15
CA ALA A 355 -8.48 2.09 4.98
C ALA A 355 -6.96 1.92 5.11
N ALA A 356 -6.39 2.07 6.30
CA ALA A 356 -4.97 1.81 6.57
C ALA A 356 -4.63 0.33 6.36
N SER A 357 -5.49 -0.58 6.83
CA SER A 357 -5.32 -2.03 6.63
C SER A 357 -5.40 -2.41 5.15
N ILE A 358 -6.31 -1.79 4.40
CA ILE A 358 -6.42 -1.94 2.95
C ILE A 358 -5.17 -1.40 2.24
N ALA A 359 -4.64 -0.24 2.62
CA ALA A 359 -3.43 0.33 2.04
C ALA A 359 -2.24 -0.64 2.10
N VAL A 360 -2.08 -1.35 3.23
CA VAL A 360 -1.08 -2.40 3.39
C VAL A 360 -1.35 -3.56 2.43
N ALA A 361 -2.60 -4.02 2.31
CA ALA A 361 -2.96 -5.11 1.41
C ALA A 361 -2.73 -4.76 -0.07
N VAL A 362 -3.11 -3.55 -0.50
CA VAL A 362 -2.89 -3.01 -1.85
C VAL A 362 -1.41 -2.95 -2.15
N THR A 363 -0.63 -2.35 -1.26
CA THR A 363 0.82 -2.23 -1.40
C THR A 363 1.47 -3.59 -1.49
N LYS A 364 1.10 -4.57 -0.63
CA LYS A 364 1.72 -5.90 -0.60
C LYS A 364 1.36 -6.75 -1.82
N SER A 365 0.12 -6.67 -2.29
CA SER A 365 -0.44 -7.65 -3.24
C SER A 365 -0.33 -7.23 -4.69
N LEU A 366 -0.53 -5.94 -5.01
CA LEU A 366 -0.58 -5.50 -6.40
C LEU A 366 0.80 -5.59 -7.09
N PRO A 367 0.85 -5.96 -8.39
CA PRO A 367 2.09 -6.09 -9.15
C PRO A 367 2.80 -4.74 -9.37
N SER A 368 4.08 -4.79 -9.71
CA SER A 368 4.95 -3.61 -9.85
C SER A 368 4.52 -2.64 -10.96
N ASP A 369 3.82 -3.11 -11.98
CA ASP A 369 3.32 -2.34 -13.13
C ASP A 369 1.89 -1.80 -12.94
N SER A 370 1.31 -1.96 -11.75
CA SER A 370 -0.09 -1.57 -11.47
C SER A 370 -0.37 -0.09 -11.68
N VAL A 371 0.61 0.79 -11.49
CA VAL A 371 0.42 2.24 -11.66
C VAL A 371 0.73 2.67 -13.09
N SER A 372 1.74 2.09 -13.72
CA SER A 372 2.20 2.49 -15.05
C SER A 372 1.41 1.86 -16.19
N LYS A 373 0.98 0.60 -16.04
CA LYS A 373 0.25 -0.18 -17.05
C LYS A 373 -0.78 -1.11 -16.39
N PRO A 374 -1.80 -0.56 -15.70
CA PRO A 374 -2.81 -1.40 -15.05
C PRO A 374 -3.58 -2.23 -16.10
N VAL A 375 -3.72 -3.53 -15.84
CA VAL A 375 -4.73 -4.34 -16.52
C VAL A 375 -6.13 -3.92 -16.07
N GLU A 376 -7.15 -4.20 -16.88
CA GLU A 376 -8.53 -3.73 -16.65
C GLU A 376 -9.04 -4.01 -15.23
N MET A 377 -8.81 -5.22 -14.69
CA MET A 377 -9.19 -5.57 -13.32
C MET A 377 -8.54 -4.63 -12.28
N ILE A 378 -7.24 -4.36 -12.43
CA ILE A 378 -6.50 -3.47 -11.51
C ILE A 378 -7.02 -2.03 -11.64
N SER A 379 -7.33 -1.56 -12.86
CA SER A 379 -7.93 -0.24 -13.06
C SER A 379 -9.24 -0.07 -12.30
N VAL A 380 -10.12 -1.09 -12.32
CA VAL A 380 -11.38 -1.03 -11.56
C VAL A 380 -11.13 -1.09 -10.04
N ILE A 381 -10.17 -1.89 -9.59
CA ILE A 381 -9.74 -1.92 -8.17
C ILE A 381 -9.22 -0.55 -7.72
N GLN A 382 -8.42 0.14 -8.55
CA GLN A 382 -7.93 1.49 -8.28
C GLN A 382 -9.08 2.50 -8.19
N VAL A 383 -10.14 2.37 -8.99
CA VAL A 383 -11.34 3.22 -8.89
C VAL A 383 -12.03 3.05 -7.53
N ILE A 384 -12.19 1.80 -7.06
CA ILE A 384 -12.76 1.55 -5.73
C ILE A 384 -11.84 2.12 -4.65
N TRP A 385 -10.53 1.84 -4.72
CA TRP A 385 -9.54 2.36 -3.77
C TRP A 385 -9.57 3.89 -3.69
N ARG A 386 -9.68 4.57 -4.82
CA ARG A 386 -9.78 6.04 -4.90
C ARG A 386 -11.00 6.57 -4.15
N LYS A 387 -12.14 5.87 -4.23
CA LYS A 387 -13.38 6.21 -3.49
C LYS A 387 -13.25 5.93 -1.99
N ILE A 388 -12.67 4.80 -1.61
CA ILE A 388 -12.38 4.47 -0.19
C ILE A 388 -11.52 5.58 0.42
N CYS A 389 -10.53 6.04 -0.32
CA CYS A 389 -9.59 7.07 0.11
C CYS A 389 -10.12 8.50 0.05
N CYS A 390 -11.39 8.74 -0.33
CA CYS A 390 -11.92 10.09 -0.51
C CYS A 390 -11.08 10.94 -1.49
N PHE A 391 -10.39 10.32 -2.44
CA PHE A 391 -9.46 10.99 -3.35
C PHE A 391 -10.20 11.49 -4.61
N VAL A 392 -11.19 12.36 -4.40
CA VAL A 392 -12.11 12.89 -5.41
C VAL A 392 -12.17 14.42 -5.30
N ALA A 393 -12.11 15.13 -6.44
CA ALA A 393 -11.95 16.60 -6.49
C ALA A 393 -13.03 17.40 -5.73
N ARG A 394 -14.22 16.84 -5.50
CA ARG A 394 -15.34 17.53 -4.83
C ARG A 394 -15.67 16.95 -3.46
N GLU A 395 -14.76 16.19 -2.86
CA GLU A 395 -14.99 15.65 -1.52
C GLU A 395 -14.98 16.80 -0.48
N PRO A 396 -16.01 16.91 0.38
CA PRO A 396 -16.01 17.88 1.48
C PRO A 396 -14.85 17.64 2.44
N TYR A 397 -14.27 18.73 2.96
CA TYR A 397 -13.24 18.63 3.99
C TYR A 397 -13.75 17.92 5.24
N SER A 398 -13.01 16.90 5.65
CA SER A 398 -13.10 16.29 6.98
C SER A 398 -11.73 15.74 7.36
N GLU A 399 -11.42 15.67 8.65
CA GLU A 399 -10.18 15.06 9.14
C GLU A 399 -10.06 13.59 8.69
N THR A 400 -11.19 12.87 8.68
CA THR A 400 -11.30 11.50 8.18
C THR A 400 -10.92 11.39 6.69
N ALA A 401 -11.44 12.26 5.83
CA ALA A 401 -11.11 12.27 4.41
C ALA A 401 -9.62 12.59 4.19
N LEU A 402 -9.07 13.55 4.94
CA LEU A 402 -7.67 13.93 4.85
C LEU A 402 -6.72 12.77 5.20
N HIS A 403 -7.00 12.03 6.27
CA HIS A 403 -6.23 10.84 6.65
C HIS A 403 -6.27 9.76 5.57
N LYS A 404 -7.43 9.55 4.96
CA LYS A 404 -7.63 8.59 3.88
C LYS A 404 -6.93 8.98 2.57
N GLN A 405 -6.95 10.26 2.21
CA GLN A 405 -6.22 10.79 1.06
C GLN A 405 -4.71 10.64 1.24
N LYS A 406 -4.22 10.77 2.48
CA LYS A 406 -2.83 10.48 2.81
C LYS A 406 -2.48 9.01 2.53
N PHE A 407 -3.32 8.06 2.94
CA PHE A 407 -3.10 6.63 2.63
C PHE A 407 -3.09 6.34 1.13
N TRP A 408 -3.91 7.04 0.33
CA TRP A 408 -3.86 6.92 -1.13
C TRP A 408 -2.48 7.30 -1.66
N ILE A 409 -1.97 8.49 -1.34
CA ILE A 409 -0.67 8.95 -1.85
C ILE A 409 0.47 8.06 -1.37
N GLN A 410 0.45 7.65 -0.10
CA GLN A 410 1.45 6.72 0.42
C GLN A 410 1.46 5.40 -0.35
N THR A 411 0.29 4.84 -0.63
CA THR A 411 0.16 3.59 -1.38
C THR A 411 0.65 3.75 -2.82
N GLU A 412 0.20 4.79 -3.52
CA GLU A 412 0.64 5.07 -4.90
C GLU A 412 2.14 5.30 -4.98
N CYS A 413 2.72 6.08 -4.06
CA CYS A 413 4.17 6.29 -3.99
C CYS A 413 4.94 4.98 -3.76
N VAL A 414 4.46 4.08 -2.90
CA VAL A 414 5.13 2.79 -2.69
C VAL A 414 4.99 1.88 -3.91
N LEU A 415 3.82 1.86 -4.57
CA LEU A 415 3.63 1.09 -5.80
C LEU A 415 4.52 1.62 -6.94
N LEU A 416 4.65 2.94 -7.08
CA LEU A 416 5.57 3.57 -8.03
C LEU A 416 7.02 3.13 -7.81
N LEU A 417 7.46 3.07 -6.55
CA LEU A 417 8.83 2.64 -6.22
C LEU A 417 9.07 1.14 -6.47
N LYS A 418 8.02 0.34 -6.70
CA LYS A 418 8.14 -1.06 -7.15
C LYS A 418 8.23 -1.17 -8.68
N SER A 419 7.78 -0.15 -9.41
CA SER A 419 7.82 -0.13 -10.88
C SER A 419 9.24 -0.02 -11.43
N GLU A 420 9.40 -0.29 -12.72
CA GLU A 420 10.67 -0.06 -13.42
C GLU A 420 11.04 1.43 -13.39
N SER A 421 12.31 1.76 -13.11
CA SER A 421 12.79 3.13 -12.96
C SER A 421 12.50 4.05 -14.16
N SER A 422 12.38 3.49 -15.37
CA SER A 422 12.04 4.23 -16.59
C SER A 422 10.59 4.72 -16.64
N GLN A 423 9.68 4.08 -15.90
CA GLN A 423 8.24 4.36 -15.92
C GLN A 423 7.82 5.32 -14.79
N ILE A 424 8.60 5.37 -13.70
CA ILE A 424 8.33 6.19 -12.51
C ILE A 424 8.15 7.69 -12.84
N PRO A 425 9.03 8.34 -13.64
CA PRO A 425 8.95 9.78 -13.86
C PRO A 425 7.60 10.24 -14.45
N ALA A 426 7.09 9.53 -15.46
CA ALA A 426 5.83 9.86 -16.11
C ALA A 426 4.62 9.67 -15.17
N ALA A 427 4.60 8.55 -14.44
CA ALA A 427 3.53 8.24 -13.50
C ALA A 427 3.55 9.16 -12.26
N TYR A 428 4.74 9.53 -11.78
CA TYR A 428 4.89 10.55 -10.72
C TYR A 428 4.35 11.91 -11.18
N ASN A 429 4.64 12.35 -12.41
CA ASN A 429 4.10 13.60 -12.94
C ASN A 429 2.55 13.59 -13.03
N SER A 430 1.96 12.45 -13.41
CA SER A 430 0.50 12.27 -13.36
C SER A 430 -0.05 12.40 -11.94
N LEU A 431 0.63 11.78 -10.96
CA LEU A 431 0.24 11.85 -9.55
C LEU A 431 0.32 13.28 -8.99
N ILE A 432 1.35 14.06 -9.36
CA ILE A 432 1.44 15.49 -9.02
C ILE A 432 0.21 16.24 -9.53
N SER A 433 -0.17 16.00 -10.79
CA SER A 433 -1.33 16.65 -11.40
C SER A 433 -2.65 16.30 -10.70
N ASP A 434 -2.83 15.03 -10.32
CA ASP A 434 -4.01 14.59 -9.56
C ASP A 434 -4.10 15.27 -8.18
N VAL A 435 -2.98 15.37 -7.45
CA VAL A 435 -2.94 16.04 -6.15
C VAL A 435 -3.15 17.54 -6.29
N ASN A 436 -2.61 18.17 -7.35
CA ASN A 436 -2.86 19.58 -7.64
C ASN A 436 -4.35 19.84 -7.89
N ALA A 437 -5.02 18.98 -8.67
CA ALA A 437 -6.44 19.10 -8.94
C ALA A 437 -7.29 18.99 -7.66
N LEU A 438 -6.89 18.16 -6.69
CA LEU A 438 -7.52 18.10 -5.38
C LEU A 438 -7.24 19.36 -4.56
N ALA A 439 -5.98 19.79 -4.50
CA ALA A 439 -5.57 20.97 -3.74
C ALA A 439 -6.31 22.24 -4.18
N LEU A 440 -6.55 22.39 -5.49
CA LEU A 440 -7.29 23.52 -6.08
C LEU A 440 -8.74 23.60 -5.60
N ASN A 441 -9.35 22.46 -5.25
CA ASN A 441 -10.75 22.39 -4.80
C ASN A 441 -10.88 22.23 -3.29
N HIS A 442 -9.76 22.17 -2.55
CA HIS A 442 -9.76 21.91 -1.13
C HIS A 442 -10.04 23.18 -0.32
N SER A 443 -10.97 23.12 0.64
CA SER A 443 -11.40 24.30 1.42
C SER A 443 -10.37 24.78 2.44
N ASN A 444 -9.48 23.90 2.92
CA ASN A 444 -8.42 24.24 3.88
C ASN A 444 -7.04 23.76 3.39
N LEU A 445 -6.31 24.62 2.70
CA LEU A 445 -5.01 24.27 2.13
C LEU A 445 -3.93 23.98 3.20
N ARG A 446 -4.06 24.59 4.38
CA ARG A 446 -3.09 24.40 5.49
C ARG A 446 -3.12 22.98 6.00
N GLU A 447 -4.30 22.38 6.14
CA GLU A 447 -4.42 20.97 6.55
C GLU A 447 -4.04 20.03 5.39
N PHE A 448 -4.41 20.37 4.15
CA PHE A 448 -4.08 19.58 2.95
C PHE A 448 -2.57 19.36 2.74
N ARG A 449 -1.71 20.19 3.36
CA ARG A 449 -0.25 20.02 3.31
C ARG A 449 0.21 18.61 3.66
N VAL A 450 -0.50 17.88 4.54
CA VAL A 450 -0.12 16.52 4.93
C VAL A 450 -0.23 15.53 3.77
N VAL A 451 -1.15 15.76 2.83
CA VAL A 451 -1.28 14.96 1.60
C VAL A 451 -0.18 15.33 0.61
N THR A 452 0.07 16.64 0.45
CA THR A 452 1.17 17.10 -0.42
C THR A 452 2.54 16.59 0.05
N ARG A 453 2.75 16.56 1.37
CA ARG A 453 3.99 16.06 1.99
C ARG A 453 4.37 14.66 1.52
N GLU A 454 3.40 13.79 1.30
CA GLU A 454 3.69 12.40 0.91
C GLU A 454 4.30 12.29 -0.50
N LEU A 455 4.06 13.28 -1.39
CA LEU A 455 4.68 13.34 -2.71
C LEU A 455 6.19 13.63 -2.65
N THR A 456 6.64 14.39 -1.65
CA THR A 456 8.07 14.68 -1.45
C THR A 456 8.70 13.68 -0.48
N ALA A 457 7.93 13.16 0.47
CA ALA A 457 8.42 12.19 1.45
C ALA A 457 8.87 10.87 0.83
N MET A 458 8.35 10.50 -0.35
CA MET A 458 8.81 9.29 -1.05
C MET A 458 10.29 9.36 -1.45
N TRP A 459 10.85 10.55 -1.66
CA TRP A 459 12.25 10.71 -2.11
C TRP A 459 13.26 10.18 -1.10
N LYS A 460 12.89 10.12 0.18
CA LYS A 460 13.73 9.55 1.24
C LYS A 460 13.97 8.05 1.11
N ASN A 461 13.12 7.37 0.33
CA ASN A 461 13.19 5.94 0.09
C ASN A 461 13.91 5.59 -1.23
N ILE A 462 14.38 6.59 -1.99
CA ILE A 462 15.03 6.39 -3.29
C ILE A 462 16.54 6.27 -3.07
N THR A 463 17.09 5.10 -3.41
CA THR A 463 18.53 4.83 -3.34
C THR A 463 19.27 5.19 -4.63
N ASP A 464 18.60 5.16 -5.79
CA ASP A 464 19.16 5.59 -7.06
C ASP A 464 19.21 7.12 -7.15
N THR A 465 20.42 7.67 -7.05
CA THR A 465 20.69 9.11 -7.15
C THR A 465 20.16 9.75 -8.44
N LYS A 466 20.25 9.08 -9.60
CA LYS A 466 19.79 9.65 -10.89
C LYS A 466 18.27 9.75 -10.93
N LEU A 467 17.59 8.70 -10.45
CA LEU A 467 16.14 8.71 -10.34
C LEU A 467 15.69 9.79 -9.35
N GLY A 468 16.34 9.90 -8.19
CA GLY A 468 16.05 10.93 -7.19
C GLY A 468 16.18 12.35 -7.77
N GLU A 469 17.28 12.63 -8.47
CA GLU A 469 17.49 13.90 -9.17
C GLU A 469 16.42 14.16 -10.24
N SER A 470 16.02 13.13 -11.00
CA SER A 470 14.95 13.24 -12.01
C SER A 470 13.62 13.62 -11.39
N LEU A 471 13.22 13.01 -10.26
CA LEU A 471 11.93 13.32 -9.62
C LEU A 471 11.92 14.72 -8.99
N VAL A 472 13.04 15.12 -8.38
CA VAL A 472 13.20 16.48 -7.84
C VAL A 472 13.13 17.51 -8.97
N SER A 473 13.78 17.22 -10.11
CA SER A 473 13.70 18.08 -11.30
C SER A 473 12.27 18.23 -11.78
N LEU A 474 11.56 17.11 -11.97
CA LEU A 474 10.16 17.11 -12.39
C LEU A 474 9.25 17.91 -11.45
N TRP A 475 9.42 17.73 -10.14
CA TRP A 475 8.66 18.49 -9.14
C TRP A 475 8.89 19.99 -9.26
N THR A 476 10.16 20.42 -9.32
CA THR A 476 10.50 21.85 -9.42
C THR A 476 10.09 22.46 -10.76
N GLU A 477 10.13 21.69 -11.85
CA GLU A 477 9.66 22.10 -13.18
C GLU A 477 8.14 22.21 -13.23
N TYR A 478 7.41 21.28 -12.60
CA TYR A 478 5.95 21.36 -12.48
C TYR A 478 5.51 22.63 -11.75
N LEU A 479 6.15 22.94 -10.62
CA LEU A 479 5.83 24.14 -9.83
C LEU A 479 6.16 25.45 -10.56
N SER A 480 7.26 25.48 -11.33
CA SER A 480 7.63 26.69 -12.08
C SER A 480 6.72 26.93 -13.29
N THR A 481 6.23 25.87 -13.93
CA THR A 481 5.26 25.93 -15.03
C THR A 481 3.83 26.19 -14.56
N ASN A 482 3.51 25.88 -13.30
CA ASN A 482 2.19 26.08 -12.70
C ASN A 482 2.26 27.02 -11.47
N PRO A 483 2.60 28.30 -11.64
CA PRO A 483 2.85 29.21 -10.51
C PRO A 483 1.61 29.48 -9.64
N THR A 484 0.40 29.26 -10.15
CA THR A 484 -0.85 29.38 -9.39
C THR A 484 -1.19 28.11 -8.61
N SER A 485 -0.39 27.04 -8.73
CA SER A 485 -0.62 25.78 -8.02
C SER A 485 -0.58 25.99 -6.49
N PRO A 486 -1.58 25.50 -5.74
CA PRO A 486 -1.54 25.49 -4.28
C PRO A 486 -0.37 24.67 -3.72
N LEU A 487 0.16 23.74 -4.52
CA LEU A 487 1.29 22.89 -4.12
C LEU A 487 2.53 23.71 -3.79
N ILE A 488 2.73 24.89 -4.37
CA ILE A 488 3.89 25.75 -4.06
C ILE A 488 3.94 26.08 -2.56
N LEU A 489 2.81 26.51 -2.00
CA LEU A 489 2.72 26.95 -0.60
C LEU A 489 2.77 25.76 0.37
N THR A 490 2.08 24.66 0.05
CA THR A 490 2.12 23.46 0.90
C THR A 490 3.51 22.84 0.88
N SER A 491 4.20 22.80 -0.27
CA SER A 491 5.59 22.33 -0.38
C SER A 491 6.58 23.18 0.40
N ALA A 492 6.41 24.50 0.38
CA ALA A 492 7.22 25.42 1.17
C ALA A 492 7.16 25.11 2.68
N ASN A 493 6.02 24.56 3.13
CA ASN A 493 5.81 24.18 4.52
C ASN A 493 6.38 22.80 4.86
N THR A 494 6.35 21.84 3.93
CA THR A 494 6.57 20.42 4.26
C THR A 494 7.87 19.81 3.74
N VAL A 495 8.51 20.40 2.71
CA VAL A 495 9.61 19.71 2.00
C VAL A 495 10.80 19.40 2.92
N ILE A 496 11.16 20.30 3.84
CA ILE A 496 12.28 20.10 4.76
C ILE A 496 12.01 18.98 5.75
N GLU A 497 10.79 18.90 6.28
CA GLU A 497 10.38 17.86 7.23
C GLU A 497 10.05 16.51 6.55
N SER A 498 9.93 16.50 5.22
CA SER A 498 9.60 15.29 4.46
C SER A 498 10.82 14.39 4.17
N LEU A 499 12.03 14.95 4.22
CA LEU A 499 13.27 14.30 3.81
C LEU A 499 14.17 13.92 4.99
N ASN A 500 15.12 13.02 4.74
CA ASN A 500 16.10 12.61 5.75
C ASN A 500 17.16 13.70 5.99
N ALA A 501 17.88 13.62 7.12
CA ALA A 501 18.88 14.61 7.50
C ALA A 501 20.04 14.75 6.49
N ASP A 502 20.43 13.66 5.83
CA ASP A 502 21.43 13.63 4.76
C ASP A 502 20.94 14.26 3.43
N GLN A 503 19.62 14.36 3.24
CA GLN A 503 18.98 14.97 2.08
C GLN A 503 18.62 16.45 2.30
N LEU A 504 19.01 17.05 3.43
CA LEU A 504 18.70 18.44 3.78
C LEU A 504 19.14 19.44 2.69
N THR A 505 20.29 19.18 2.05
CA THR A 505 20.80 20.05 0.98
C THR A 505 19.89 20.05 -0.25
N THR A 506 19.29 18.90 -0.59
CA THR A 506 18.27 18.79 -1.64
C THR A 506 17.01 19.56 -1.25
N ALA A 507 16.55 19.44 0.00
CA ALA A 507 15.39 20.18 0.50
C ALA A 507 15.58 21.71 0.34
N LEU A 508 16.74 22.23 0.73
CA LEU A 508 17.05 23.67 0.62
C LEU A 508 17.13 24.14 -0.84
N LYS A 509 17.72 23.34 -1.74
CA LYS A 509 17.71 23.62 -3.18
C LYS A 509 16.30 23.67 -3.75
N VAL A 510 15.41 22.80 -3.27
CA VAL A 510 13.99 22.81 -3.67
C VAL A 510 13.27 24.04 -3.12
N ILE A 511 13.52 24.45 -1.86
CA ILE A 511 13.00 25.71 -1.30
C ILE A 511 13.39 26.91 -2.16
N GLU A 512 14.66 27.01 -2.58
CA GLU A 512 15.12 28.08 -3.49
C GLU A 512 14.25 28.17 -4.74
N LYS A 513 13.93 27.02 -5.35
CA LYS A 513 13.10 26.93 -6.56
C LYS A 513 11.63 27.22 -6.28
N ILE A 514 11.10 26.78 -5.13
CA ILE A 514 9.72 27.05 -4.69
C ILE A 514 9.52 28.56 -4.49
N ILE A 515 10.46 29.25 -3.83
CA ILE A 515 10.39 30.70 -3.63
C ILE A 515 10.39 31.41 -4.99
N ALA A 516 11.29 31.03 -5.90
CA ALA A 516 11.33 31.61 -7.24
C ALA A 516 10.01 31.38 -8.01
N ALA A 517 9.45 30.17 -7.97
CA ALA A 517 8.19 29.83 -8.61
C ALA A 517 6.99 30.61 -8.03
N TYR A 518 6.93 30.79 -6.71
CA TYR A 518 5.90 31.58 -6.05
C TYR A 518 5.84 33.02 -6.57
N PHE A 519 7.00 33.65 -6.80
CA PHE A 519 7.07 35.02 -7.29
C PHE A 519 6.83 35.18 -8.80
N LEU A 520 6.55 34.09 -9.53
CA LEU A 520 5.97 34.19 -10.88
C LEU A 520 4.48 34.58 -10.84
N ARG A 521 3.81 34.43 -9.68
CA ARG A 521 2.40 34.82 -9.48
C ARG A 521 2.21 36.33 -9.47
N THR A 522 1.03 36.79 -9.89
CA THR A 522 0.67 38.22 -9.92
C THR A 522 0.39 38.80 -8.54
N ASP A 523 -0.08 37.97 -7.61
CA ASP A 523 -0.46 38.29 -6.23
C ASP A 523 0.63 37.95 -5.20
N SER A 524 1.83 37.56 -5.66
CA SER A 524 2.93 37.13 -4.78
C SER A 524 3.38 38.25 -3.84
N ASN A 525 3.54 37.93 -2.57
CA ASN A 525 4.13 38.81 -1.56
C ASN A 525 4.95 38.02 -0.54
N TRP A 526 5.99 38.64 0.03
CA TRP A 526 6.87 38.00 1.01
C TRP A 526 6.15 37.66 2.32
N GLY A 527 5.20 38.50 2.76
CA GLY A 527 4.47 38.30 4.01
C GLY A 527 3.78 36.94 4.06
N GLU A 528 2.93 36.64 3.07
CA GLU A 528 2.25 35.35 2.96
C GLU A 528 3.23 34.17 2.91
N LEU A 529 4.26 34.26 2.06
CA LEU A 529 5.26 33.20 1.90
C LEU A 529 5.95 32.87 3.24
N MET A 530 6.31 33.89 4.02
CA MET A 530 6.94 33.71 5.33
C MET A 530 6.02 33.00 6.34
N HIS A 531 4.70 33.16 6.23
CA HIS A 531 3.77 32.39 7.05
C HIS A 531 3.68 30.92 6.63
N TRP A 532 4.08 30.57 5.40
CA TRP A 532 4.06 29.20 4.89
C TRP A 532 5.36 28.46 5.10
N ILE A 533 6.51 29.14 5.04
CA ILE A 533 7.80 28.49 5.25
C ILE A 533 7.96 28.04 6.69
N HIS A 534 8.35 26.78 6.87
CA HIS A 534 8.62 26.20 8.18
C HIS A 534 9.98 25.50 8.20
N TYR A 535 10.80 25.83 9.19
CA TYR A 535 12.07 25.16 9.46
C TYR A 535 11.96 24.35 10.75
N PRO A 536 12.14 23.01 10.72
CA PRO A 536 12.09 22.18 11.91
C PRO A 536 13.20 22.55 12.91
N ASN A 537 12.85 22.72 14.19
CA ASN A 537 13.78 23.17 15.23
C ASN A 537 15.07 22.33 15.32
N GLY A 538 14.95 21.00 15.18
CA GLY A 538 16.10 20.09 15.21
C GLY A 538 17.08 20.23 14.05
N SER A 539 16.70 20.91 12.96
CA SER A 539 17.53 21.08 11.75
C SER A 539 18.13 22.48 11.62
N LEU A 540 17.76 23.45 12.46
CA LEU A 540 18.15 24.86 12.32
C LEU A 540 19.68 25.05 12.27
N LYS A 541 20.43 24.33 13.10
CA LYS A 541 21.90 24.42 13.13
C LYS A 541 22.53 23.93 11.82
N SER A 542 22.06 22.81 11.28
CA SER A 542 22.54 22.25 10.02
C SER A 542 22.16 23.11 8.82
N ILE A 543 20.94 23.65 8.83
CA ILE A 543 20.45 24.60 7.81
C ILE A 543 21.32 25.86 7.80
N LYS A 544 21.51 26.47 8.98
CA LYS A 544 22.37 27.65 9.17
C LYS A 544 23.78 27.37 8.66
N SER A 545 24.37 26.25 9.07
CA SER A 545 25.71 25.82 8.65
C SER A 545 25.83 25.75 7.13
N TYR A 546 24.87 25.09 6.45
CA TYR A 546 24.91 24.99 4.99
C TYR A 546 24.72 26.35 4.30
N LEU A 547 23.67 27.10 4.67
CA LEU A 547 23.32 28.36 4.00
C LEU A 547 24.40 29.44 4.17
N LEU A 548 25.12 29.45 5.29
CA LEU A 548 26.21 30.40 5.56
C LEU A 548 27.61 29.86 5.24
N THR A 549 27.73 28.64 4.68
CA THR A 549 29.01 28.15 4.18
C THR A 549 29.34 28.81 2.84
N VAL A 550 30.46 29.55 2.80
CA VAL A 550 30.91 30.22 1.57
C VAL A 550 31.23 29.17 0.51
N PRO A 551 30.59 29.23 -0.68
CA PRO A 551 30.90 28.31 -1.78
C PRO A 551 32.37 28.37 -2.19
N SER A 552 32.99 27.21 -2.35
CA SER A 552 34.36 27.07 -2.85
C SER A 552 34.42 26.01 -3.94
N SER A 553 35.53 25.95 -4.66
CA SER A 553 35.74 24.90 -5.67
C SER A 553 35.95 23.51 -5.04
N GLU A 554 36.13 23.44 -3.72
CA GLU A 554 36.44 22.22 -2.97
C GLU A 554 35.18 21.65 -2.27
N ASN A 555 34.29 22.52 -1.77
CA ASN A 555 33.17 22.10 -0.92
C ASN A 555 31.87 21.76 -1.67
N LYS A 556 31.80 21.99 -2.99
CA LYS A 556 30.61 21.77 -3.85
C LYS A 556 29.32 22.43 -3.32
N VAL A 557 29.42 23.38 -2.40
CA VAL A 557 28.28 24.10 -1.84
C VAL A 557 27.73 25.05 -2.91
N GLN A 558 26.41 25.05 -3.06
CA GLN A 558 25.73 25.98 -3.95
C GLN A 558 25.18 27.14 -3.13
N MET A 559 25.36 28.36 -3.64
CA MET A 559 24.70 29.52 -3.06
C MET A 559 23.19 29.44 -3.28
N LEU A 560 22.41 29.62 -2.21
CA LEU A 560 20.94 29.64 -2.23
C LEU A 560 20.42 30.98 -1.66
N PRO A 561 20.48 32.08 -2.43
CA PRO A 561 20.25 33.41 -1.88
C PRO A 561 18.84 33.65 -1.35
N LEU A 562 17.79 33.13 -2.02
CA LEU A 562 16.41 33.33 -1.57
C LEU A 562 16.14 32.54 -0.28
N SER A 563 16.64 31.30 -0.23
CA SER A 563 16.54 30.42 0.93
C SER A 563 17.26 31.03 2.14
N LEU A 564 18.47 31.57 1.93
CA LEU A 564 19.22 32.27 2.97
C LEU A 564 18.51 33.56 3.42
N LYS A 565 17.95 34.36 2.50
CA LYS A 565 17.17 35.56 2.85
C LYS A 565 16.00 35.19 3.77
N VAL A 566 15.21 34.20 3.38
CA VAL A 566 14.09 33.70 4.19
C VAL A 566 14.56 33.19 5.55
N PHE A 567 15.65 32.43 5.60
CA PHE A 567 16.20 31.92 6.85
C PHE A 567 16.68 33.04 7.77
N MET A 568 17.23 34.13 7.22
CA MET A 568 17.62 35.33 7.96
C MET A 568 16.42 36.06 8.57
N ASP A 569 15.27 36.03 7.89
CA ASP A 569 14.02 36.62 8.39
C ASP A 569 13.27 35.71 9.36
N TYR A 570 13.62 34.41 9.37
CA TYR A 570 13.04 33.44 10.28
C TYR A 570 13.51 33.69 11.72
N SER A 571 12.56 33.72 12.67
CA SER A 571 12.76 33.92 14.11
C SER A 571 13.26 35.29 14.58
N GLY A 572 13.12 36.35 13.78
CA GLY A 572 13.46 37.73 14.16
C GLY A 572 14.95 38.08 14.09
N SER A 573 15.27 39.36 14.38
CA SER A 573 16.64 39.91 14.32
C SER A 573 17.50 39.39 15.48
N ASP A 574 18.57 38.68 15.14
CA ASP A 574 19.64 38.23 16.04
C ASP A 574 20.95 38.86 15.52
N ASP A 575 21.63 39.62 16.38
CA ASP A 575 22.87 40.33 16.03
C ASP A 575 23.94 39.37 15.49
N ASN A 576 23.99 38.12 15.97
CA ASN A 576 24.94 37.12 15.48
C ASN A 576 24.66 36.72 14.03
N LYS A 577 23.38 36.56 13.64
CA LYS A 577 22.99 36.26 12.25
C LYS A 577 23.40 37.38 11.31
N PHE A 578 23.28 38.62 11.77
CA PHE A 578 23.62 39.80 10.99
C PHE A 578 25.11 39.86 10.63
N PHE A 579 26.00 39.69 11.60
CA PHE A 579 27.45 39.71 11.34
C PHE A 579 27.91 38.53 10.48
N GLU A 580 27.35 37.34 10.68
CA GLU A 580 27.66 36.18 9.85
C GLU A 580 27.21 36.38 8.40
N LEU A 581 26.03 36.96 8.17
CA LEU A 581 25.56 37.30 6.82
C LEU A 581 26.47 38.34 6.16
N HIS A 582 26.92 39.35 6.90
CA HIS A 582 27.87 40.33 6.40
C HIS A 582 29.17 39.68 5.93
N HIS A 583 29.79 38.86 6.79
CA HIS A 583 31.00 38.10 6.46
C HIS A 583 30.80 37.17 5.25
N TYR A 584 29.65 36.50 5.18
CA TYR A 584 29.28 35.63 4.07
C TYR A 584 29.25 36.40 2.74
N ILE A 585 28.54 37.53 2.68
CA ILE A 585 28.38 38.33 1.45
C ILE A 585 29.72 38.85 0.93
N ILE A 586 30.55 39.44 1.79
CA ILE A 586 31.84 40.01 1.37
C ILE A 586 32.87 38.95 0.93
N SER A 587 32.60 37.69 1.25
CA SER A 587 33.46 36.54 0.90
C SER A 587 33.06 35.84 -0.41
N ILE A 588 31.87 36.14 -0.96
CA ILE A 588 31.36 35.48 -2.16
C ILE A 588 32.07 35.96 -3.43
N ARG A 589 32.51 35.00 -4.25
CA ARG A 589 33.12 35.28 -5.56
C ARG A 589 32.07 35.19 -6.68
N PRO A 590 32.23 35.96 -7.78
CA PRO A 590 31.25 36.01 -8.88
C PRO A 590 30.88 34.65 -9.49
N LYS A 591 31.86 33.75 -9.61
CA LYS A 591 31.67 32.40 -10.16
C LYS A 591 30.66 31.52 -9.41
N HIS A 592 30.36 31.85 -8.15
CA HIS A 592 29.45 31.09 -7.29
C HIS A 592 28.01 31.64 -7.27
N VAL A 593 27.78 32.81 -7.88
CA VAL A 593 26.45 33.41 -7.98
C VAL A 593 25.73 32.85 -9.22
N THR A 594 24.79 31.94 -8.97
CA THR A 594 23.97 31.26 -10.00
C THR A 594 22.73 32.06 -10.39
N SER A 595 22.12 32.79 -9.44
CA SER A 595 21.01 33.73 -9.68
C SER A 595 21.39 35.11 -9.17
N GLU A 596 21.63 36.04 -10.09
CA GLU A 596 22.09 37.40 -9.78
C GLU A 596 20.99 38.26 -9.18
N SER A 597 19.74 38.10 -9.61
CA SER A 597 18.60 38.80 -9.01
C SER A 597 18.32 38.31 -7.58
N ALA A 598 18.38 37.00 -7.34
CA ALA A 598 18.27 36.45 -5.99
C ALA A 598 19.38 36.96 -5.07
N PHE A 599 20.61 37.08 -5.60
CA PHE A 599 21.73 37.68 -4.86
C PHE A 599 21.48 39.15 -4.51
N VAL A 600 20.92 39.94 -5.44
CA VAL A 600 20.51 41.32 -5.16
C VAL A 600 19.46 41.39 -4.04
N CYS A 601 18.51 40.45 -4.01
CA CYS A 601 17.52 40.36 -2.93
C CYS A 601 18.18 40.12 -1.56
N LEU A 602 19.14 39.19 -1.50
CA LEU A 602 19.88 38.90 -0.26
C LEU A 602 20.76 40.09 0.16
N LEU A 603 21.42 40.74 -0.79
CA LEU A 603 22.22 41.94 -0.54
C LEU A 603 21.34 43.08 -0.02
N ALA A 604 20.16 43.30 -0.59
CA ALA A 604 19.19 44.29 -0.12
C ALA A 604 18.79 44.06 1.33
N ARG A 605 18.64 42.78 1.73
CA ARG A 605 18.38 42.42 3.12
C ARG A 605 19.54 42.81 4.06
N LEU A 606 20.78 42.49 3.69
CA LEU A 606 21.96 42.91 4.45
C LEU A 606 22.03 44.44 4.57
N ILE A 607 21.83 45.15 3.45
CA ILE A 607 21.85 46.62 3.42
C ILE A 607 20.74 47.22 4.29
N GLN A 608 19.56 46.64 4.30
CA GLN A 608 18.46 47.06 5.16
C GLN A 608 18.83 46.92 6.64
N TRP A 609 19.45 45.80 7.04
CA TRP A 609 19.95 45.61 8.40
C TRP A 609 21.06 46.60 8.78
N ILE A 610 22.04 46.82 7.89
CA ILE A 610 23.09 47.84 8.11
C ILE A 610 22.42 49.20 8.33
N ALA A 611 21.51 49.60 7.45
CA ALA A 611 20.86 50.89 7.51
C ALA A 611 19.95 51.07 8.74
N HIS A 612 19.36 49.99 9.26
CA HIS A 612 18.58 50.01 10.50
C HIS A 612 19.48 50.10 11.74
N ARG A 613 20.69 49.54 11.68
CA ARG A 613 21.69 49.63 12.76
C ARG A 613 22.42 50.97 12.79
N CYS A 614 22.65 51.62 11.65
CA CYS A 614 23.43 52.86 11.59
C CYS A 614 22.94 53.98 12.55
N PRO A 615 21.63 54.22 12.76
CA PRO A 615 21.15 55.21 13.72
C PRO A 615 21.49 54.90 15.19
N THR A 616 21.70 53.63 15.54
CA THR A 616 21.96 53.20 16.93
C THR A 616 23.43 53.31 17.31
N LEU A 617 24.35 53.34 16.34
CA LEU A 617 25.78 53.55 16.58
C LEU A 617 26.04 54.97 17.11
N PRO A 618 26.99 55.23 18.02
CA PRO A 618 27.36 56.60 18.42
C PRO A 618 27.93 57.42 17.25
N ALA A 619 28.02 58.75 17.39
CA ALA A 619 28.51 59.64 16.32
C ALA A 619 29.93 59.27 15.85
N ASN A 620 30.78 58.82 16.78
CA ASN A 620 32.04 58.17 16.53
C ASN A 620 32.01 56.79 17.21
N PHE A 621 32.50 55.76 16.54
CA PHE A 621 32.54 54.39 17.04
C PHE A 621 33.84 53.71 16.57
N ALA A 622 34.17 52.55 17.15
CA ALA A 622 35.40 51.85 16.79
C ALA A 622 35.36 51.44 15.30
N PRO A 623 36.45 51.65 14.52
CA PRO A 623 36.48 51.25 13.11
C PRO A 623 36.17 49.76 12.88
N THR A 624 36.40 48.90 13.88
CA THR A 624 36.06 47.47 13.87
C THR A 624 34.56 47.20 13.85
N ASP A 625 33.74 48.12 14.35
CA ASP A 625 32.27 48.03 14.30
C ASP A 625 31.71 48.60 12.99
N ASP A 626 32.58 49.13 12.12
CA ASP A 626 32.19 49.74 10.84
C ASP A 626 32.05 48.70 9.73
N LEU A 627 30.81 48.31 9.47
CA LEU A 627 30.47 47.32 8.46
C LEU A 627 30.33 47.92 7.06
N LEU A 628 30.33 49.26 6.92
CA LEU A 628 30.17 49.95 5.63
C LEU A 628 31.45 49.92 4.76
N PRO A 629 32.66 50.20 5.27
CA PRO A 629 33.88 50.14 4.46
C PRO A 629 34.15 48.76 3.85
N PRO A 630 34.01 47.62 4.57
CA PRO A 630 34.18 46.30 3.98
C PRO A 630 33.20 46.00 2.85
N ILE A 631 31.92 46.40 2.99
CA ILE A 631 30.92 46.19 1.93
C ILE A 631 31.18 47.09 0.73
N ILE A 632 31.54 48.37 0.93
CA ILE A 632 31.90 49.28 -0.18
C ILE A 632 33.10 48.73 -0.96
N ARG A 633 34.16 48.29 -0.25
CA ARG A 633 35.34 47.67 -0.88
C ARG A 633 34.98 46.40 -1.66
N TYR A 634 34.09 45.59 -1.11
CA TYR A 634 33.56 44.41 -1.79
C TYR A 634 32.82 44.79 -3.07
N LEU A 635 31.89 45.75 -3.01
CA LEU A 635 31.11 46.21 -4.17
C LEU A 635 32.02 46.74 -5.28
N GLY A 636 33.02 47.56 -4.95
CA GLY A 636 34.00 48.08 -5.91
C GLY A 636 34.91 47.02 -6.52
N LYS A 637 35.11 45.89 -5.83
CA LYS A 637 35.82 44.73 -6.40
C LYS A 637 34.88 43.88 -7.25
N ALA A 638 33.66 43.62 -6.79
CA ALA A 638 32.68 42.78 -7.45
C ALA A 638 32.11 43.43 -8.74
N SER A 639 32.12 44.76 -8.82
CA SER A 639 31.67 45.51 -10.00
C SER A 639 32.71 45.60 -11.13
N LYS A 640 33.96 45.21 -10.89
CA LYS A 640 35.04 45.25 -11.90
C LYS A 640 35.00 44.07 -12.84
N ASP A 641 35.52 44.29 -14.05
CA ASP A 641 35.74 43.25 -15.05
C ASP A 641 37.22 42.88 -15.09
N ASP A 642 37.62 41.87 -14.31
CA ASP A 642 38.99 41.36 -14.33
C ASP A 642 39.20 40.31 -15.45
N SER A 643 38.27 40.20 -16.41
CA SER A 643 38.40 39.27 -17.54
C SER A 643 39.40 39.81 -18.57
N SER A 644 40.60 39.22 -18.62
CA SER A 644 41.48 39.42 -19.79
C SER A 644 40.89 38.67 -20.99
N PHE A 645 40.91 39.29 -22.18
CA PHE A 645 40.42 38.69 -23.43
C PHE A 645 41.01 37.29 -23.67
N LEU A 646 42.28 37.08 -23.33
CA LEU A 646 42.97 35.79 -23.46
C LEU A 646 42.49 34.75 -22.43
N THR A 647 42.09 35.17 -21.22
CA THR A 647 41.61 34.27 -20.14
C THR A 647 40.17 33.80 -20.39
N ALA A 648 39.35 34.64 -21.03
CA ALA A 648 37.98 34.32 -21.41
C ALA A 648 37.90 33.35 -22.60
N LEU A 649 38.90 33.36 -23.49
CA LEU A 649 38.97 32.48 -24.68
C LEU A 649 39.48 31.06 -24.35
N ILE A 650 40.32 30.92 -23.32
CA ILE A 650 40.97 29.65 -22.94
C ILE A 650 40.24 28.96 -21.78
N SER A 651 39.56 29.71 -20.90
CA SER A 651 38.80 29.13 -19.80
C SER A 651 37.33 29.54 -19.88
N SER A 652 36.44 28.55 -20.02
CA SER A 652 34.98 28.72 -19.93
C SER A 652 34.48 29.08 -18.50
N LYS A 653 35.35 29.59 -17.63
CA LYS A 653 35.06 29.86 -16.22
C LYS A 653 34.60 31.32 -16.06
N LYS A 654 33.37 31.50 -15.58
CA LYS A 654 32.77 32.81 -15.22
C LYS A 654 33.69 33.55 -14.23
N SER A 655 34.48 34.52 -14.70
CA SER A 655 35.43 35.30 -13.88
C SER A 655 34.82 36.58 -13.31
N SER A 656 33.78 37.12 -13.95
CA SER A 656 33.08 38.35 -13.55
C SER A 656 31.55 38.18 -13.56
N HIS A 657 30.84 39.09 -12.89
CA HIS A 657 29.38 39.16 -12.92
C HIS A 657 28.88 39.69 -14.27
N SER A 658 27.60 39.45 -14.58
CA SER A 658 26.99 40.06 -15.77
C SER A 658 27.09 41.59 -15.74
N GLN A 659 27.06 42.22 -16.91
CA GLN A 659 27.06 43.69 -17.01
C GLN A 659 25.93 44.32 -16.19
N LYS A 660 24.74 43.69 -16.17
CA LYS A 660 23.59 44.17 -15.40
C LYS A 660 23.90 44.22 -13.91
N LEU A 661 24.43 43.12 -13.34
CA LEU A 661 24.76 43.08 -11.93
C LEU A 661 25.93 44.02 -11.59
N ARG A 662 26.96 44.10 -12.44
CA ARG A 662 28.08 45.03 -12.22
C ARG A 662 27.62 46.48 -12.11
N VAL A 663 26.73 46.92 -13.00
CA VAL A 663 26.12 48.26 -12.96
C VAL A 663 25.30 48.45 -11.67
N VAL A 664 24.48 47.48 -11.29
CA VAL A 664 23.70 47.54 -10.03
C VAL A 664 24.61 47.69 -8.80
N LEU A 665 25.70 46.91 -8.73
CA LEU A 665 26.67 46.98 -7.63
C LEU A 665 27.44 48.32 -7.63
N GLN A 666 27.80 48.86 -8.79
CA GLN A 666 28.44 50.18 -8.94
C GLN A 666 27.53 51.32 -8.48
N ILE A 667 26.26 51.30 -8.86
CA ILE A 667 25.28 52.31 -8.42
C ILE A 667 25.15 52.26 -6.88
N LEU A 668 25.05 51.06 -6.30
CA LEU A 668 24.98 50.89 -4.85
C LEU A 668 26.26 51.38 -4.16
N GLU A 669 27.45 51.04 -4.68
CA GLU A 669 28.75 51.49 -4.18
C GLU A 669 28.80 53.02 -4.12
N LEU A 670 28.50 53.69 -5.23
CA LEU A 670 28.48 55.15 -5.31
C LEU A 670 27.49 55.76 -4.32
N TYR A 671 26.31 55.14 -4.16
CA TYR A 671 25.31 55.65 -3.23
C TYR A 671 25.80 55.52 -1.79
N LEU A 672 26.32 54.35 -1.39
CA LEU A 672 26.85 54.14 -0.04
C LEU A 672 28.02 55.08 0.27
N MET A 673 28.93 55.29 -0.69
CA MET A 673 30.03 56.26 -0.56
C MET A 673 29.55 57.70 -0.36
N GLN A 674 28.41 58.08 -0.97
CA GLN A 674 27.79 59.38 -0.76
C GLN A 674 27.18 59.53 0.64
N GLN A 675 26.82 58.43 1.29
CA GLN A 675 26.29 58.42 2.67
C GLN A 675 27.40 58.38 3.74
N THR A 676 28.62 57.96 3.39
CA THR A 676 29.75 57.86 4.32
C THR A 676 30.40 59.22 4.59
N ILE A 677 30.65 59.54 5.86
CA ILE A 677 31.31 60.79 6.31
C ILE A 677 32.80 60.56 6.63
N GLY A 678 33.18 59.34 6.99
CA GLY A 678 34.55 58.91 7.29
C GLY A 678 34.55 57.56 8.02
N GLU A 679 35.69 56.89 8.10
CA GLU A 679 35.81 55.63 8.85
C GLU A 679 35.53 55.85 10.35
N GLY A 680 34.73 54.97 10.97
CA GLY A 680 34.38 55.07 12.39
C GLY A 680 33.47 56.26 12.73
N LYS A 681 32.86 56.89 11.72
CA LYS A 681 31.87 57.97 11.89
C LYS A 681 30.50 57.49 11.43
N ARG A 682 29.46 57.89 12.17
CA ARG A 682 28.08 57.55 11.82
C ARG A 682 27.78 58.05 10.39
N PRO A 683 27.26 57.20 9.48
CA PRO A 683 26.88 57.64 8.14
C PRO A 683 25.66 58.56 8.22
N ARG A 684 25.29 59.11 7.07
CA ARG A 684 24.12 59.99 6.96
C ARG A 684 22.83 59.24 7.29
N CYS A 685 22.31 59.43 8.49
CA CYS A 685 21.11 58.74 9.00
C CYS A 685 19.83 59.56 8.92
N ASP A 686 19.94 60.89 8.85
CA ASP A 686 18.79 61.80 8.96
C ASP A 686 18.58 62.60 7.67
N ALA A 687 17.31 62.94 7.41
CA ALA A 687 16.92 63.90 6.38
C ALA A 687 17.65 65.26 6.59
N ASN A 688 17.93 65.98 5.50
CA ASN A 688 18.65 67.27 5.49
C ASN A 688 20.11 67.25 6.00
N SER A 689 20.67 66.08 6.35
CA SER A 689 22.08 66.00 6.70
C SER A 689 22.96 66.37 5.49
N PRO A 690 24.09 67.07 5.68
CA PRO A 690 24.93 67.55 4.58
C PRO A 690 25.60 66.39 3.83
N VAL A 691 25.71 66.54 2.51
CA VAL A 691 26.45 65.59 1.64
C VAL A 691 27.88 66.08 1.44
N LEU A 692 28.82 65.40 2.09
CA LEU A 692 30.24 65.76 2.02
C LEU A 692 30.97 65.18 0.80
N ASN A 693 30.40 64.13 0.18
CA ASN A 693 31.03 63.36 -0.89
C ASN A 693 30.03 63.06 -2.01
N SER A 694 29.62 64.08 -2.76
CA SER A 694 28.62 63.91 -3.83
C SER A 694 29.15 63.01 -4.95
N ARG A 695 28.34 62.02 -5.36
CA ARG A 695 28.67 61.03 -6.39
C ARG A 695 27.80 61.12 -7.64
N ILE A 696 26.96 62.16 -7.73
CA ILE A 696 26.04 62.37 -8.85
C ILE A 696 26.74 62.53 -10.21
N THR A 697 27.90 63.21 -10.26
CA THR A 697 28.63 63.39 -11.52
C THR A 697 29.14 62.06 -12.05
N THR A 698 29.74 61.24 -11.19
CA THR A 698 30.20 59.89 -11.54
C THR A 698 29.05 58.97 -11.97
N LEU A 699 27.87 59.09 -11.32
CA LEU A 699 26.68 58.35 -11.73
C LEU A 699 26.24 58.74 -13.16
N LYS A 700 26.23 60.05 -13.47
CA LYS A 700 25.85 60.56 -14.81
C LYS A 700 26.85 60.11 -15.88
N GLU A 701 28.15 60.13 -15.58
CA GLU A 701 29.19 59.62 -16.47
C GLU A 701 29.01 58.12 -16.76
N LEU A 702 28.72 57.31 -15.73
CA LEU A 702 28.42 55.88 -15.89
C LEU A 702 27.16 55.66 -16.76
N ALA A 703 26.13 56.47 -16.59
CA ALA A 703 24.89 56.38 -17.37
C ALA A 703 25.10 56.69 -18.87
N GLN A 704 26.08 57.54 -19.19
CA GLN A 704 26.42 57.94 -20.57
C GLN A 704 27.31 56.93 -21.30
N GLN A 705 27.89 55.95 -20.60
CA GLN A 705 28.71 54.91 -21.23
C GLN A 705 27.87 54.04 -22.17
N LYS A 706 28.36 53.81 -23.39
CA LYS A 706 27.66 53.02 -24.42
C LYS A 706 27.31 51.60 -23.93
N SER A 707 28.17 50.99 -23.11
CA SER A 707 27.95 49.66 -22.52
C SER A 707 26.76 49.60 -21.55
N ASN A 708 26.28 50.74 -21.07
CA ASN A 708 25.26 50.85 -20.02
C ASN A 708 23.90 51.33 -20.54
N GLN A 709 23.76 51.57 -21.85
CA GLN A 709 22.51 52.11 -22.45
C GLN A 709 21.28 51.25 -22.13
N ASN A 710 21.43 49.92 -22.13
CA ASN A 710 20.35 48.97 -21.79
C ASN A 710 19.90 49.02 -20.32
N MET A 711 20.58 49.81 -19.48
CA MET A 711 20.28 50.01 -18.05
C MET A 711 19.73 51.42 -17.76
N SER A 712 19.34 52.19 -18.79
CA SER A 712 18.86 53.58 -18.64
C SER A 712 17.75 53.72 -17.60
N ASN A 713 16.78 52.80 -17.57
CA ASN A 713 15.72 52.80 -16.56
C ASN A 713 16.27 52.67 -15.12
N SER A 714 17.28 51.84 -14.90
CA SER A 714 17.92 51.69 -13.59
C SER A 714 18.68 52.95 -13.18
N PHE A 715 19.37 53.61 -14.12
CA PHE A 715 20.02 54.91 -13.85
C PHE A 715 19.02 56.03 -13.58
N ASN A 716 17.89 56.07 -14.30
CA ASN A 716 16.84 57.06 -14.08
C ASN A 716 16.24 56.92 -12.67
N LYS A 717 15.94 55.68 -12.24
CA LYS A 717 15.50 55.42 -10.86
C LYS A 717 16.57 55.81 -9.84
N ALA A 718 17.83 55.42 -10.07
CA ALA A 718 18.93 55.75 -9.17
C ALA A 718 19.13 57.25 -9.01
N THR A 719 18.99 58.04 -10.09
CA THR A 719 19.26 59.49 -10.10
C THR A 719 18.45 60.23 -9.03
N ALA A 720 17.19 59.85 -8.79
CA ALA A 720 16.36 60.46 -7.74
C ALA A 720 17.02 60.37 -6.35
N TYR A 721 17.62 59.21 -6.02
CA TYR A 721 18.29 58.98 -4.74
C TYR A 721 19.55 59.83 -4.56
N PHE A 722 20.23 60.19 -5.64
CA PHE A 722 21.45 61.00 -5.57
C PHE A 722 21.17 62.51 -5.55
N VAL A 723 20.03 62.94 -6.09
CA VAL A 723 19.67 64.38 -6.22
C VAL A 723 18.79 64.85 -5.07
N GLN A 724 17.81 64.05 -4.62
CA GLN A 724 16.91 64.40 -3.51
C GLN A 724 17.58 64.10 -2.16
N ILE A 725 18.74 64.73 -1.92
CA ILE A 725 19.60 64.49 -0.75
C ILE A 725 18.93 64.81 0.58
N ASP A 726 17.93 65.69 0.54
CA ASP A 726 17.10 66.15 1.64
C ASP A 726 16.21 65.00 2.15
N THR A 727 15.81 64.11 1.24
CA THR A 727 14.89 62.98 1.50
C THR A 727 15.63 61.66 1.66
N HIS A 728 16.64 61.40 0.82
CA HIS A 728 17.32 60.11 0.77
C HIS A 728 18.59 60.10 1.60
N HIS A 729 18.76 59.06 2.41
CA HIS A 729 19.90 58.84 3.31
C HIS A 729 20.22 57.33 3.40
N ILE A 730 21.04 56.88 4.35
CA ILE A 730 21.45 55.47 4.43
C ILE A 730 20.27 54.49 4.49
N GLN A 731 19.13 54.87 5.10
CA GLN A 731 17.92 54.05 5.16
C GLN A 731 17.25 53.82 3.80
N SER A 732 17.51 54.69 2.82
CA SER A 732 17.02 54.51 1.44
C SER A 732 17.83 53.49 0.63
N SER A 733 18.97 52.99 1.14
CA SER A 733 19.91 52.16 0.37
C SER A 733 19.32 50.84 -0.10
N SER A 734 18.55 50.14 0.75
CA SER A 734 17.91 48.88 0.38
C SER A 734 16.81 49.10 -0.66
N LYS A 735 15.99 50.15 -0.49
CA LYS A 735 14.95 50.54 -1.44
C LYS A 735 15.53 50.88 -2.81
N LEU A 736 16.59 51.68 -2.85
CA LEU A 736 17.35 51.96 -4.07
C LEU A 736 17.78 50.66 -4.76
N LEU A 737 18.43 49.75 -4.01
CA LEU A 737 18.96 48.50 -4.56
C LEU A 737 17.85 47.62 -5.17
N LEU A 738 16.71 47.51 -4.49
CA LEU A 738 15.55 46.77 -4.98
C LEU A 738 14.95 47.41 -6.23
N GLU A 739 14.82 48.73 -6.28
CA GLU A 739 14.24 49.44 -7.43
C GLU A 739 15.10 49.33 -8.69
N ILE A 740 16.42 49.48 -8.55
CA ILE A 740 17.38 49.34 -9.66
C ILE A 740 17.54 47.87 -10.06
N GLY A 741 17.51 46.96 -9.09
CA GLY A 741 17.57 45.51 -9.31
C GLY A 741 16.33 45.03 -10.06
N ARG A 742 15.13 45.41 -9.64
CA ARG A 742 13.87 45.09 -10.31
C ARG A 742 13.83 45.65 -11.73
N SER A 743 14.36 46.86 -11.93
CA SER A 743 14.51 47.45 -13.27
C SER A 743 15.49 46.67 -14.15
N ALA A 744 16.53 46.07 -13.57
CA ALA A 744 17.56 45.32 -14.31
C ALA A 744 17.13 43.89 -14.67
N PHE A 745 16.47 43.19 -13.74
CA PHE A 745 16.19 41.76 -13.82
C PHE A 745 14.71 41.43 -14.04
N GLY A 746 13.78 42.28 -13.62
CA GLY A 746 12.33 42.08 -13.79
C GLY A 746 11.66 41.14 -12.77
N ASP A 747 12.44 40.46 -11.92
CA ASP A 747 11.92 39.51 -10.92
C ASP A 747 11.06 40.18 -9.83
N ARG A 748 9.88 39.62 -9.55
CA ARG A 748 8.91 40.19 -8.59
C ARG A 748 9.32 40.03 -7.13
N PHE A 749 10.18 39.07 -6.79
CA PHE A 749 10.70 38.95 -5.43
C PHE A 749 11.58 40.14 -5.02
N LEU A 750 11.93 41.03 -5.95
CA LEU A 750 12.58 42.32 -5.69
C LEU A 750 11.58 43.45 -5.37
N SER A 751 10.29 43.15 -5.21
CA SER A 751 9.22 44.11 -4.88
C SER A 751 8.87 44.01 -3.39
N ASP A 752 9.55 44.79 -2.55
CA ASP A 752 9.37 44.90 -1.08
C ASP A 752 10.05 43.80 -0.24
N VAL A 753 11.27 44.08 0.24
CA VAL A 753 12.00 43.24 1.23
C VAL A 753 11.78 43.72 2.65
#